data_AF-A0A953FFW8-F1
#
_entry.id   AF-A0A953FFW8-F1
#
_cell.length_a   1.000
_cell.length_b   1.000
_cell.length_c   1.000
_cell.angle_alpha   90.00
_cell.angle_beta   90.00
_cell.angle_gamma   90.00
#
_symmetry.space_group_name_H-M   'P 1'
#
loop_
_entity.id
_entity.type
_entity.pdbx_description
1 polymer ?
#
loop_
_entity_poly.entity_id
_entity_poly.type
_entity_poly.pdbx_seq_one_letter_code
_entity_poly.pdbx_strand_id
1 'polypeptide(L)'
;MLPWRTLATAAIITSWCGLRAQVVLNEVCVTNMNGLEVTDPFNGGQDREDWVELYNTGGSAVDLSGWYLSDNDALPTKWTFPAGATIPANGYLVVLCSGWNGQYGGYWCTNFKLTQTSEEPIILSDAGGTPVDQYQLTLRTQMDHTRSRVPDGGTWSLTTTSTMGAANAAATPEYTARPQLSPQAGFYSGAQQVSITGPAGTTIRYTTNGDEPTAASTAYSGPINVSATTVIRAACFSDTPGPPRSFVETNTYFIGVTHGVAVLSMSGDEVQTLLDGNGGIQPLGSLEYFGPDGQLRDEATGNFNEHGQDSWAYSQRGFDYIARDQTGYNDAMHYPIFHATDRDKFQRLIIKALAGDNCPFGPGQPAHIRDPYVQSLSQLGNLKLDERSYEPAVLYVNGQYWGVYDMREKVDDSDFFDEYYDQGENDLYCIKTWGGTWSEFGGGAAQADWDALRAYIMGNNMGDATAFAYVDDRYNWKSLIDYFCLNSYVVCADWLNWNTMWWKGLDPAGDHKKWGYCLWDEDATFGHYTNFTGIPDQSANADPCTVEELDDPGGQGHTTILNKLITENQMVHDYYVNRYIDLGNTLFSCATMNAHLDSLLALFTPEMPAQCARWGTTMAAWEAGVQQLRDFINARCVTTQQGMVDCYDLEGPYNVTLVVQPPLSGKIRINSEIYPSYPFTGVFYGGINTGMEGIPEQDWVFDHWEANNHVFLPSMTDSLVNFQFTTTDTIVAWFKPPTQYPIVLMTDPPNTATVEFNGQTYTSFPVVVNVGEDVPVDVSATPNTFYDFVYWEVRHNIPNTNDSTRPDFTINFFGPDTLIAHLKPQEYGFWAPNAFTPNGDGINDTWLPWGNVIDPEGFDLQVYDRWGQLMYASNNPRDGWDGTVGGTPAPLGVYAYRGHIIEGVTHAKHDLKGHITVIR
;
A
#
# COMPACT_ATOMS: atom_id res chain seq x y z
N MET A 1 -25.18 -0.91 1.29
CA MET A 1 -25.96 -1.96 0.59
C MET A 1 -25.87 -1.78 -0.93
N LEU A 2 -24.93 -2.47 -1.58
CA LEU A 2 -24.92 -2.67 -3.03
C LEU A 2 -25.52 -4.05 -3.33
N PRO A 3 -26.36 -4.20 -4.37
CA PRO A 3 -27.10 -5.44 -4.60
C PRO A 3 -26.17 -6.52 -5.15
N TRP A 4 -26.31 -7.73 -4.59
CA TRP A 4 -25.68 -8.96 -5.06
C TRP A 4 -25.86 -9.14 -6.58
N ARG A 5 -24.77 -8.97 -7.32
CA ARG A 5 -24.65 -9.46 -8.69
C ARG A 5 -24.16 -10.90 -8.63
N THR A 6 -25.08 -11.83 -8.84
CA THR A 6 -24.78 -13.23 -9.15
C THR A 6 -24.06 -13.28 -10.50
N LEU A 7 -22.73 -13.23 -10.48
CA LEU A 7 -21.92 -13.72 -11.59
C LEU A 7 -21.88 -15.25 -11.46
N ALA A 8 -22.66 -15.93 -12.30
CA ALA A 8 -22.54 -17.36 -12.49
C ALA A 8 -21.21 -17.64 -13.21
N THR A 9 -20.13 -17.80 -12.46
CA THR A 9 -18.90 -18.43 -12.94
C THR A 9 -19.22 -19.91 -13.17
N ALA A 10 -19.24 -20.32 -14.43
CA ALA A 10 -19.33 -21.73 -14.78
C ALA A 10 -18.06 -22.43 -14.26
N ALA A 11 -18.18 -23.08 -13.10
CA ALA A 11 -17.17 -24.01 -12.62
C ALA A 11 -16.96 -25.10 -13.68
N ILE A 12 -15.76 -25.14 -14.26
CA ILE A 12 -15.32 -26.30 -15.03
C ILE A 12 -15.15 -27.42 -14.01
N ILE A 13 -16.19 -28.23 -13.81
CA ILE A 13 -16.10 -29.49 -13.08
C ILE A 13 -15.32 -30.45 -13.99
N THR A 14 -13.99 -30.42 -13.91
CA THR A 14 -13.20 -31.59 -14.32
C THR A 14 -13.51 -32.71 -13.34
N SER A 15 -14.32 -33.66 -13.78
CA SER A 15 -14.57 -34.90 -13.07
C SER A 15 -13.29 -35.74 -13.04
N TRP A 16 -12.48 -35.60 -11.99
CA TRP A 16 -11.37 -36.50 -11.70
C TRP A 16 -11.95 -37.82 -11.17
N CYS A 17 -11.91 -38.86 -12.00
CA CYS A 17 -12.25 -40.22 -11.57
C CYS A 17 -11.08 -40.78 -10.74
N GLY A 18 -11.21 -40.58 -9.43
CA GLY A 18 -10.45 -41.11 -8.29
C GLY A 18 -9.41 -42.21 -8.49
N LEU A 19 -8.15 -41.83 -8.39
CA LEU A 19 -7.21 -42.46 -7.46
C LEU A 19 -7.00 -41.40 -6.35
N ARG A 20 -7.56 -41.61 -5.15
CA ARG A 20 -7.22 -40.75 -4.01
C ARG A 20 -5.73 -40.95 -3.72
N ALA A 21 -5.00 -39.85 -3.52
CA ALA A 21 -3.62 -39.91 -3.07
C ALA A 21 -3.54 -40.69 -1.74
N GLN A 22 -2.41 -41.36 -1.50
CA GLN A 22 -2.22 -42.13 -0.27
C GLN A 22 -2.23 -41.24 0.98
N VAL A 23 -1.74 -40.00 0.84
CA VAL A 23 -1.79 -38.98 1.89
C VAL A 23 -2.78 -37.92 1.44
N VAL A 24 -3.71 -37.57 2.33
CA VAL A 24 -4.80 -36.61 2.09
C VAL A 24 -4.91 -35.63 3.24
N LEU A 25 -5.50 -34.47 2.97
CA LEU A 25 -5.95 -33.53 4.00
C LEU A 25 -7.10 -34.20 4.77
N ASN A 26 -7.08 -34.17 6.10
CA ASN A 26 -8.00 -34.94 6.94
C ASN A 26 -8.82 -34.11 7.90
N GLU A 27 -8.20 -33.16 8.61
CA GLU A 27 -8.87 -32.27 9.55
C GLU A 27 -8.20 -30.89 9.49
N VAL A 28 -8.98 -29.84 9.66
CA VAL A 28 -8.53 -28.45 9.66
C VAL A 28 -9.23 -27.71 10.79
N CYS A 29 -8.44 -26.99 11.58
CA CYS A 29 -8.93 -26.05 12.58
C CYS A 29 -8.33 -24.68 12.33
N VAL A 30 -9.22 -23.72 12.05
CA VAL A 30 -8.91 -22.29 11.85
C VAL A 30 -9.65 -21.43 12.88
N THR A 31 -10.11 -22.06 13.95
CA THR A 31 -10.97 -21.47 14.99
C THR A 31 -10.49 -21.80 16.40
N ASN A 32 -9.20 -22.03 16.56
CA ASN A 32 -8.61 -22.51 17.80
C ASN A 32 -8.54 -21.38 18.84
N MET A 33 -9.40 -21.41 19.87
CA MET A 33 -9.42 -20.38 20.93
C MET A 33 -9.35 -20.96 22.34
N ASN A 34 -10.19 -21.95 22.68
CA ASN A 34 -10.32 -22.46 24.06
C ASN A 34 -9.92 -23.95 24.22
N GLY A 35 -9.87 -24.73 23.14
CA GLY A 35 -9.56 -26.17 23.15
C GLY A 35 -8.07 -26.52 22.92
N LEU A 36 -7.51 -27.41 23.73
CA LEU A 36 -6.10 -27.87 23.73
C LEU A 36 -5.53 -28.02 22.31
N GLU A 37 -4.27 -27.57 22.08
CA GLU A 37 -3.19 -28.51 21.69
C GLU A 37 -1.82 -27.85 21.46
N VAL A 38 -1.73 -26.60 21.00
CA VAL A 38 -0.44 -25.86 20.91
C VAL A 38 -0.63 -24.34 21.04
N THR A 39 -0.01 -23.73 22.06
CA THR A 39 0.02 -22.26 22.25
C THR A 39 1.03 -21.61 21.32
N ASP A 40 0.70 -20.45 20.74
CA ASP A 40 1.65 -19.69 19.93
C ASP A 40 2.88 -19.27 20.79
N PRO A 41 4.11 -19.68 20.45
CA PRO A 41 5.30 -19.23 21.17
C PRO A 41 5.73 -17.80 20.89
N PHE A 42 5.25 -17.18 19.83
CA PHE A 42 5.69 -15.89 19.31
C PHE A 42 4.83 -14.74 19.85
N ASN A 43 3.53 -14.95 20.10
CA ASN A 43 2.66 -13.97 20.76
C ASN A 43 2.50 -14.20 22.28
N GLY A 44 3.58 -14.55 22.98
CA GLY A 44 3.59 -14.72 24.43
C GLY A 44 2.65 -15.82 24.98
N GLY A 45 2.24 -16.78 24.14
CA GLY A 45 1.31 -17.85 24.51
C GLY A 45 -0.16 -17.43 24.61
N GLN A 46 -0.52 -16.22 24.15
CA GLN A 46 -1.88 -15.68 24.28
C GLN A 46 -2.82 -16.19 23.18
N ASP A 47 -2.30 -16.44 21.99
CA ASP A 47 -3.06 -16.99 20.86
C ASP A 47 -2.75 -18.47 20.63
N ARG A 48 -3.57 -19.14 19.83
CA ARG A 48 -3.38 -20.54 19.43
C ARG A 48 -3.34 -20.63 17.92
N GLU A 49 -2.46 -21.50 17.43
CA GLU A 49 -2.22 -21.62 16.01
C GLU A 49 -3.31 -22.42 15.31
N ASP A 50 -3.59 -21.99 14.07
CA ASP A 50 -4.34 -22.78 13.11
C ASP A 50 -3.52 -24.01 12.71
N TRP A 51 -4.21 -25.07 12.30
CA TRP A 51 -3.54 -26.29 11.93
C TRP A 51 -4.28 -27.12 10.90
N VAL A 52 -3.48 -27.90 10.18
CA VAL A 52 -3.91 -28.85 9.16
C VAL A 52 -3.38 -30.22 9.54
N GLU A 53 -4.26 -31.21 9.55
CA GLU A 53 -3.91 -32.61 9.72
C GLU A 53 -3.94 -33.35 8.39
N LEU A 54 -2.90 -34.14 8.15
CA LEU A 54 -2.80 -35.10 7.07
C LEU A 54 -3.08 -36.50 7.59
N TYR A 55 -3.72 -37.34 6.75
CA TYR A 55 -3.95 -38.75 7.03
C TYR A 55 -3.38 -39.64 5.93
N ASN A 56 -2.68 -40.70 6.33
CA ASN A 56 -2.16 -41.73 5.41
C ASN A 56 -3.14 -42.90 5.31
N THR A 57 -3.88 -42.98 4.21
CA THR A 57 -4.88 -44.04 3.97
C THR A 57 -4.24 -45.40 3.64
N GLY A 58 -2.91 -45.48 3.55
CA GLY A 58 -2.16 -46.65 3.11
C GLY A 58 -1.62 -47.52 4.25
N GLY A 59 -1.27 -48.76 3.90
CA GLY A 59 -0.71 -49.75 4.83
C GLY A 59 0.79 -49.62 5.11
N SER A 60 1.47 -48.60 4.59
CA SER A 60 2.90 -48.32 4.81
C SER A 60 3.12 -46.84 5.15
N ALA A 61 4.19 -46.53 5.88
CA ALA A 61 4.58 -45.14 6.13
C ALA A 61 4.95 -44.41 4.82
N VAL A 62 4.74 -43.09 4.79
CA VAL A 62 5.10 -42.20 3.68
C VAL A 62 6.08 -41.14 4.17
N ASP A 63 7.13 -40.91 3.40
CA ASP A 63 8.07 -39.80 3.59
C ASP A 63 7.57 -38.58 2.80
N LEU A 64 7.32 -37.49 3.52
CA LEU A 64 6.84 -36.23 2.98
C LEU A 64 8.00 -35.24 2.76
N SER A 65 9.25 -35.61 3.03
CA SER A 65 10.40 -34.73 2.78
C SER A 65 10.38 -34.21 1.33
N GLY A 66 10.32 -32.89 1.16
CA GLY A 66 10.25 -32.23 -0.15
C GLY A 66 8.86 -32.15 -0.77
N TRP A 67 7.80 -32.64 -0.12
CA TRP A 67 6.41 -32.32 -0.46
C TRP A 67 6.09 -30.87 -0.10
N TYR A 68 4.92 -30.39 -0.49
CA TYR A 68 4.52 -29.01 -0.23
C TYR A 68 3.13 -28.86 0.39
N LEU A 69 2.97 -27.81 1.20
CA LEU A 69 1.69 -27.29 1.67
C LEU A 69 1.57 -25.82 1.23
N SER A 70 0.37 -25.39 0.86
CA SER A 70 0.13 -24.02 0.43
C SER A 70 -1.28 -23.53 0.76
N ASP A 71 -1.40 -22.22 0.98
CA ASP A 71 -2.63 -21.43 1.10
C ASP A 71 -2.96 -20.65 -0.20
N ASN A 72 -2.23 -20.90 -1.29
CA ASN A 72 -2.29 -20.10 -2.51
C ASN A 72 -2.29 -20.98 -3.77
N ASP A 73 -3.41 -20.97 -4.52
CA ASP A 73 -3.58 -21.73 -5.76
C ASP A 73 -2.56 -21.38 -6.85
N ALA A 74 -2.07 -20.13 -6.86
CA ALA A 74 -1.04 -19.70 -7.81
C ALA A 74 0.37 -20.15 -7.41
N LEU A 75 0.55 -20.57 -6.15
CA LEU A 75 1.82 -21.05 -5.60
C LEU A 75 1.63 -22.35 -4.80
N PRO A 76 1.27 -23.48 -5.45
CA PRO A 76 1.00 -24.75 -4.76
C PRO A 76 2.23 -25.38 -4.07
N THR A 77 3.40 -24.77 -4.22
CA THR A 77 4.69 -25.17 -3.63
C THR A 77 5.21 -24.17 -2.59
N LYS A 78 4.32 -23.37 -1.96
CA LYS A 78 4.67 -22.24 -1.06
C LYS A 78 5.55 -22.66 0.11
N TRP A 79 5.15 -23.68 0.87
CA TRP A 79 5.93 -24.21 1.99
C TRP A 79 6.37 -25.65 1.71
N THR A 80 7.63 -25.98 1.99
CA THR A 80 8.20 -27.30 1.74
C THR A 80 8.32 -28.08 3.06
N PHE A 81 7.81 -29.31 3.08
CA PHE A 81 8.00 -30.23 4.20
C PHE A 81 9.50 -30.51 4.43
N PRO A 82 10.03 -30.27 5.64
CA PRO A 82 11.44 -30.49 5.92
C PRO A 82 11.84 -31.96 5.90
N ALA A 83 13.15 -32.22 5.78
CA ALA A 83 13.70 -33.57 5.82
C ALA A 83 13.32 -34.29 7.13
N GLY A 84 12.80 -35.51 7.00
CA GLY A 84 12.36 -36.34 8.13
C GLY A 84 10.86 -36.23 8.47
N ALA A 85 10.10 -35.39 7.77
CA ALA A 85 8.65 -35.38 7.87
C ALA A 85 8.09 -36.72 7.34
N THR A 86 7.58 -37.57 8.25
CA THR A 86 7.07 -38.90 7.89
C THR A 86 5.71 -39.13 8.54
N ILE A 87 4.81 -39.80 7.82
CA ILE A 87 3.48 -40.16 8.32
C ILE A 87 3.34 -41.70 8.36
N PRO A 88 3.09 -42.33 9.53
CA PRO A 88 2.92 -43.78 9.64
C PRO A 88 1.74 -44.33 8.82
N ALA A 89 1.72 -45.63 8.59
CA ALA A 89 0.57 -46.31 7.97
C ALA A 89 -0.70 -46.11 8.82
N ASN A 90 -1.79 -45.63 8.22
CA ASN A 90 -3.01 -45.25 8.95
C ASN A 90 -2.76 -44.23 10.08
N GLY A 91 -1.66 -43.48 9.99
CA GLY A 91 -1.28 -42.45 10.95
C GLY A 91 -1.66 -41.05 10.48
N TYR A 92 -1.44 -40.10 11.39
CA TYR A 92 -1.75 -38.68 11.23
C TYR A 92 -0.47 -37.85 11.30
N LEU A 93 -0.45 -36.70 10.65
CA LEU A 93 0.58 -35.69 10.81
C LEU A 93 -0.07 -34.32 10.90
N VAL A 94 0.17 -33.60 12.00
CA VAL A 94 -0.36 -32.26 12.22
C VAL A 94 0.72 -31.24 11.88
N VAL A 95 0.32 -30.20 11.16
CA VAL A 95 1.16 -29.06 10.76
C VAL A 95 0.48 -27.78 11.26
N LEU A 96 1.22 -26.96 11.98
CA LEU A 96 0.76 -25.65 12.45
C LEU A 96 0.96 -24.61 11.35
N CYS A 97 -0.03 -23.74 11.16
CA CYS A 97 0.00 -22.65 10.19
C CYS A 97 0.30 -21.33 10.89
N SER A 98 1.57 -21.10 11.24
CA SER A 98 1.95 -20.05 12.19
C SER A 98 2.62 -18.82 11.57
N GLY A 99 2.80 -18.77 10.25
CA GLY A 99 3.57 -17.68 9.62
C GLY A 99 5.08 -17.75 9.86
N TRP A 100 5.59 -18.81 10.49
CA TRP A 100 6.99 -18.96 10.86
C TRP A 100 7.54 -20.35 10.47
N ASN A 101 8.69 -20.38 9.78
CA ASN A 101 9.26 -21.62 9.29
C ASN A 101 10.15 -22.30 10.35
N GLY A 102 9.67 -23.43 10.90
CA GLY A 102 10.46 -24.21 11.85
C GLY A 102 9.68 -25.34 12.52
N GLN A 103 9.98 -25.58 13.80
CA GLN A 103 9.26 -26.53 14.64
C GLN A 103 8.91 -25.93 15.98
N TYR A 104 7.69 -26.20 16.44
CA TYR A 104 7.24 -25.84 17.77
C TYR A 104 6.41 -26.95 18.40
N GLY A 105 6.66 -27.26 19.68
CA GLY A 105 5.95 -28.33 20.39
C GLY A 105 6.11 -29.74 19.78
N GLY A 106 7.07 -29.93 18.86
CA GLY A 106 7.21 -31.17 18.08
C GLY A 106 6.42 -31.19 16.77
N TYR A 107 5.69 -30.13 16.45
CA TYR A 107 4.96 -29.93 15.20
C TYR A 107 5.78 -29.11 14.21
N TRP A 108 5.56 -29.33 12.92
CA TRP A 108 6.10 -28.50 11.86
C TRP A 108 5.25 -27.24 11.71
N CYS A 109 5.90 -26.11 11.42
CA CYS A 109 5.27 -24.80 11.26
C CYS A 109 5.45 -24.28 9.84
N THR A 110 4.35 -23.87 9.20
CA THR A 110 4.41 -23.23 7.88
C THR A 110 4.80 -21.75 8.00
N ASN A 111 5.34 -21.20 6.91
CA ASN A 111 5.64 -19.76 6.79
C ASN A 111 4.40 -18.92 6.40
N PHE A 112 3.19 -19.42 6.65
CA PHE A 112 1.95 -18.70 6.41
C PHE A 112 0.91 -19.02 7.51
N LYS A 113 -0.10 -18.17 7.66
CA LYS A 113 -1.28 -18.40 8.51
C LYS A 113 -2.49 -18.67 7.63
N LEU A 114 -3.59 -19.15 8.21
CA LEU A 114 -4.83 -19.36 7.48
C LEU A 114 -5.87 -18.31 7.91
N THR A 115 -6.74 -17.92 6.98
CA THR A 115 -7.84 -17.00 7.24
C THR A 115 -9.13 -17.57 6.64
N GLN A 116 -10.02 -18.07 7.49
CA GLN A 116 -11.23 -18.75 7.01
C GLN A 116 -12.21 -17.78 6.33
N THR A 117 -12.22 -16.52 6.75
CA THR A 117 -13.12 -15.50 6.22
C THR A 117 -12.70 -14.99 4.85
N SER A 118 -11.46 -15.28 4.43
CA SER A 118 -10.90 -15.03 3.09
C SER A 118 -11.13 -16.18 2.09
N GLU A 119 -11.80 -17.26 2.51
CA GLU A 119 -12.07 -18.46 1.69
C GLU A 119 -10.80 -19.10 1.10
N GLU A 120 -9.67 -19.09 1.81
CA GLU A 120 -8.38 -19.60 1.30
C GLU A 120 -8.40 -21.10 0.95
N PRO A 121 -7.64 -21.53 -0.07
CA PRO A 121 -7.40 -22.95 -0.33
C PRO A 121 -6.38 -23.51 0.67
N ILE A 122 -6.40 -24.82 0.89
CA ILE A 122 -5.32 -25.57 1.54
C ILE A 122 -4.94 -26.67 0.56
N ILE A 123 -3.70 -26.66 0.09
CA ILE A 123 -3.24 -27.47 -1.04
C ILE A 123 -2.07 -28.34 -0.57
N LEU A 124 -2.23 -29.65 -0.68
CA LEU A 124 -1.14 -30.61 -0.50
C LEU A 124 -0.61 -31.00 -1.87
N SER A 125 0.70 -30.84 -2.09
CA SER A 125 1.38 -31.24 -3.32
C SER A 125 2.47 -32.27 -3.05
N ASP A 126 2.68 -33.19 -4.00
CA ASP A 126 3.77 -34.15 -3.92
C ASP A 126 5.15 -33.51 -4.10
N ALA A 127 6.22 -34.29 -3.95
CA ALA A 127 7.60 -33.80 -4.13
C ALA A 127 7.94 -33.32 -5.57
N GLY A 128 7.09 -33.62 -6.56
CA GLY A 128 7.19 -33.07 -7.91
C GLY A 128 6.48 -31.73 -8.08
N GLY A 129 5.81 -31.23 -7.03
CA GLY A 129 5.01 -30.01 -7.04
C GLY A 129 3.61 -30.18 -7.65
N THR A 130 3.14 -31.43 -7.83
CA THR A 130 1.79 -31.68 -8.35
C THR A 130 0.79 -31.69 -7.18
N PRO A 131 -0.28 -30.86 -7.20
CA PRO A 131 -1.34 -30.95 -6.20
C PRO A 131 -1.97 -32.35 -6.17
N VAL A 132 -2.04 -32.95 -4.98
CA VAL A 132 -2.57 -34.30 -4.75
C VAL A 132 -3.84 -34.33 -3.90
N ASP A 133 -4.08 -33.29 -3.10
CA ASP A 133 -5.36 -33.04 -2.42
C ASP A 133 -5.53 -31.55 -2.13
N GLN A 134 -6.78 -31.11 -2.01
CA GLN A 134 -7.12 -29.71 -1.72
C GLN A 134 -8.40 -29.62 -0.89
N TYR A 135 -8.46 -28.61 -0.02
CA TYR A 135 -9.68 -28.19 0.66
C TYR A 135 -9.85 -26.68 0.53
N GLN A 136 -11.06 -26.23 0.19
CA GLN A 136 -11.38 -24.80 0.13
C GLN A 136 -12.13 -24.40 1.40
N LEU A 137 -11.70 -23.34 2.09
CA LEU A 137 -12.33 -22.82 3.30
C LEU A 137 -13.64 -22.05 3.01
N THR A 138 -14.54 -22.58 2.16
CA THR A 138 -15.81 -21.92 1.80
C THR A 138 -16.87 -21.98 2.90
N LEU A 139 -16.72 -22.88 3.88
CA LEU A 139 -17.69 -23.06 4.96
C LEU A 139 -17.02 -22.78 6.30
N ARG A 140 -17.41 -21.67 6.91
CA ARG A 140 -16.89 -21.18 8.19
C ARG A 140 -17.22 -22.11 9.35
N THR A 141 -16.42 -22.03 10.41
CA THR A 141 -16.65 -22.69 11.69
C THR A 141 -16.79 -21.66 12.80
N GLN A 142 -17.52 -22.02 13.85
CA GLN A 142 -17.54 -21.32 15.12
C GLN A 142 -16.30 -21.74 15.94
N MET A 143 -15.98 -20.95 16.96
CA MET A 143 -14.86 -21.22 17.89
C MET A 143 -14.78 -22.69 18.29
N ASP A 144 -13.56 -23.24 18.21
CA ASP A 144 -13.18 -24.60 18.60
C ASP A 144 -13.89 -25.74 17.83
N HIS A 145 -14.55 -25.44 16.71
CA HIS A 145 -15.07 -26.46 15.78
C HIS A 145 -14.08 -26.72 14.64
N THR A 146 -14.19 -27.87 13.99
CA THR A 146 -13.28 -28.26 12.90
C THR A 146 -14.03 -28.63 11.64
N ARG A 147 -13.30 -28.57 10.52
CA ARG A 147 -13.71 -29.21 9.27
C ARG A 147 -12.92 -30.50 9.19
N SER A 148 -13.61 -31.64 9.09
CA SER A 148 -12.99 -32.96 9.14
C SER A 148 -13.57 -33.90 8.09
N ARG A 149 -12.72 -34.76 7.52
CA ARG A 149 -13.17 -35.84 6.65
C ARG A 149 -13.69 -37.00 7.49
N VAL A 150 -14.97 -37.33 7.35
CA VAL A 150 -15.61 -38.40 8.12
C VAL A 150 -16.10 -39.54 7.21
N PRO A 151 -15.69 -40.81 7.44
CA PRO A 151 -14.54 -41.22 8.27
C PRO A 151 -13.23 -40.67 7.70
N ASP A 152 -12.08 -40.92 8.34
CA ASP A 152 -10.77 -40.42 7.90
C ASP A 152 -10.51 -40.63 6.40
N GLY A 153 -10.02 -39.59 5.74
CA GLY A 153 -9.84 -39.53 4.29
C GLY A 153 -11.15 -39.52 3.48
N GLY A 154 -12.32 -39.49 4.11
CA GLY A 154 -13.68 -39.49 3.56
C GLY A 154 -14.17 -38.14 3.01
N THR A 155 -15.34 -37.69 3.48
CA THR A 155 -16.02 -36.47 3.01
C THR A 155 -15.91 -35.37 4.07
N TRP A 156 -15.54 -34.16 3.66
CA TRP A 156 -15.52 -32.99 4.53
C TRP A 156 -16.90 -32.73 5.16
N SER A 157 -16.91 -32.61 6.47
CA SER A 157 -18.09 -32.38 7.30
C SER A 157 -17.73 -31.42 8.44
N LEU A 158 -18.74 -30.77 9.03
CA LEU A 158 -18.57 -30.09 10.30
C LEU A 158 -18.38 -31.10 11.44
N THR A 159 -17.47 -30.80 12.36
CA THR A 159 -17.27 -31.51 13.63
C THR A 159 -17.14 -30.47 14.74
N THR A 160 -17.73 -30.77 15.91
CA THR A 160 -17.76 -29.84 17.06
C THR A 160 -16.77 -30.25 18.15
N THR A 161 -15.82 -31.12 17.81
CA THR A 161 -14.80 -31.64 18.72
C THR A 161 -13.57 -31.93 17.87
N SER A 162 -12.45 -31.28 18.21
CA SER A 162 -11.15 -31.56 17.62
C SER A 162 -10.76 -33.03 17.84
N THR A 163 -10.18 -33.63 16.81
CA THR A 163 -9.60 -34.97 16.85
C THR A 163 -8.14 -34.99 16.43
N MET A 164 -7.44 -33.87 16.60
CA MET A 164 -6.02 -33.71 16.26
C MET A 164 -5.18 -34.94 16.70
N GLY A 165 -4.43 -35.48 15.75
CA GLY A 165 -3.58 -36.65 15.90
C GLY A 165 -4.32 -37.99 16.05
N ALA A 166 -5.63 -38.03 15.85
CA ALA A 166 -6.49 -39.18 16.08
C ALA A 166 -7.58 -39.33 15.00
N ALA A 167 -8.35 -40.42 15.08
CA ALA A 167 -9.43 -40.67 14.12
C ALA A 167 -10.56 -39.66 14.27
N ASN A 168 -11.05 -39.13 13.14
CA ASN A 168 -12.06 -38.08 13.12
C ASN A 168 -13.37 -38.45 13.81
N ALA A 169 -13.96 -37.47 14.51
CA ALA A 169 -15.25 -37.61 15.17
C ALA A 169 -16.39 -37.86 14.17
N ALA A 170 -17.55 -38.27 14.67
CA ALA A 170 -18.73 -38.39 13.83
C ALA A 170 -19.16 -37.01 13.29
N ALA A 171 -19.60 -36.98 12.03
CA ALA A 171 -20.07 -35.76 11.39
C ALA A 171 -21.25 -35.15 12.15
N THR A 172 -21.19 -33.84 12.34
CA THR A 172 -22.28 -33.03 12.88
C THR A 172 -23.02 -32.35 11.72
N PRO A 173 -24.36 -32.21 11.76
CA PRO A 173 -25.07 -31.36 10.81
C PRO A 173 -24.54 -29.92 10.84
N GLU A 174 -24.61 -29.22 9.70
CA GLU A 174 -24.22 -27.80 9.62
C GLU A 174 -25.03 -26.90 10.58
N TYR A 175 -24.49 -25.71 10.85
CA TYR A 175 -25.14 -24.67 11.64
C TYR A 175 -26.53 -24.32 11.13
N THR A 176 -27.45 -23.99 12.03
CA THR A 176 -28.70 -23.33 11.63
C THR A 176 -28.39 -21.96 11.01
N ALA A 177 -29.24 -21.49 10.09
CA ALA A 177 -29.04 -20.19 9.44
C ALA A 177 -29.20 -19.02 10.44
N ARG A 178 -28.38 -17.97 10.29
CA ARG A 178 -28.41 -16.72 11.09
C ARG A 178 -29.79 -16.06 11.00
N PRO A 179 -30.37 -15.56 12.11
CA PRO A 179 -31.62 -14.81 12.04
C PRO A 179 -31.42 -13.46 11.34
N GLN A 180 -32.50 -12.87 10.84
CA GLN A 180 -32.50 -11.53 10.26
C GLN A 180 -33.40 -10.58 11.04
N LEU A 181 -32.88 -9.40 11.37
CA LEU A 181 -33.59 -8.34 12.07
C LEU A 181 -34.11 -7.29 11.08
N SER A 182 -35.31 -6.77 11.33
CA SER A 182 -35.94 -5.71 10.54
C SER A 182 -36.72 -4.74 11.42
N PRO A 183 -36.54 -3.41 11.32
CA PRO A 183 -35.62 -2.74 10.39
C PRO A 183 -34.14 -2.99 10.73
N GLN A 184 -33.22 -2.57 9.88
CA GLN A 184 -31.78 -2.79 10.06
C GLN A 184 -31.21 -1.96 11.24
N ALA A 185 -29.99 -2.27 11.68
CA ALA A 185 -29.29 -1.46 12.68
C ALA A 185 -29.13 0.00 12.21
N GLY A 186 -29.01 0.93 13.16
CA GLY A 186 -28.75 2.35 12.85
C GLY A 186 -29.64 3.34 13.62
N PHE A 187 -29.74 4.55 13.07
CA PHE A 187 -30.31 5.72 13.73
C PHE A 187 -31.77 5.96 13.35
N TYR A 188 -32.59 6.23 14.37
CA TYR A 188 -34.02 6.47 14.21
C TYR A 188 -34.49 7.64 15.08
N SER A 189 -35.34 8.50 14.53
CA SER A 189 -35.90 9.65 15.25
C SER A 189 -36.94 9.28 16.31
N GLY A 190 -37.38 8.02 16.36
CA GLY A 190 -38.41 7.54 17.27
C GLY A 190 -38.41 6.02 17.40
N ALA A 191 -39.25 5.52 18.30
CA ALA A 191 -39.30 4.10 18.65
C ALA A 191 -39.51 3.19 17.43
N GLN A 192 -38.85 2.03 17.45
CA GLN A 192 -38.91 1.02 16.40
C GLN A 192 -39.59 -0.26 16.88
N GLN A 193 -40.29 -0.94 15.96
CA GLN A 193 -40.80 -2.29 16.17
C GLN A 193 -39.93 -3.27 15.41
N VAL A 194 -39.03 -3.96 16.12
CA VAL A 194 -38.05 -4.86 15.51
C VAL A 194 -38.61 -6.27 15.38
N SER A 195 -38.75 -6.73 14.15
CA SER A 195 -39.10 -8.10 13.79
C SER A 195 -37.85 -8.95 13.60
N ILE A 196 -37.86 -10.19 14.10
CA ILE A 196 -36.79 -11.18 13.89
C ILE A 196 -37.36 -12.35 13.08
N THR A 197 -36.66 -12.74 12.03
CA THR A 197 -37.03 -13.88 11.18
C THR A 197 -35.89 -14.91 11.16
N GLY A 198 -36.24 -16.19 10.98
CA GLY A 198 -35.29 -17.29 10.98
C GLY A 198 -35.85 -18.50 10.24
N PRO A 199 -35.02 -19.52 9.95
CA PRO A 199 -35.43 -20.71 9.23
C PRO A 199 -36.49 -21.52 10.01
N ALA A 200 -37.36 -22.22 9.27
CA ALA A 200 -38.33 -23.13 9.85
C ALA A 200 -37.65 -24.27 10.65
N GLY A 201 -38.29 -24.74 11.73
CA GLY A 201 -37.73 -25.78 12.60
C GLY A 201 -36.64 -25.26 13.56
N THR A 202 -36.63 -23.95 13.82
CA THR A 202 -35.77 -23.33 14.82
C THR A 202 -36.57 -22.45 15.77
N THR A 203 -36.08 -22.38 17.01
CA THR A 203 -36.51 -21.39 18.01
C THR A 203 -35.50 -20.24 18.02
N ILE A 204 -35.96 -19.02 17.73
CA ILE A 204 -35.15 -17.81 17.81
C ILE A 204 -35.06 -17.37 19.28
N ARG A 205 -33.84 -17.15 19.77
CA ARG A 205 -33.54 -16.62 21.11
C ARG A 205 -32.85 -15.28 20.98
N TYR A 206 -33.18 -14.34 21.85
CA TYR A 206 -32.59 -12.99 21.82
C TYR A 206 -32.32 -12.42 23.21
N THR A 207 -31.46 -11.42 23.25
CA THR A 207 -31.11 -10.59 24.40
C THR A 207 -31.19 -9.10 24.02
N THR A 208 -31.33 -8.23 25.01
CA THR A 208 -31.37 -6.76 24.82
C THR A 208 -30.38 -6.02 25.70
N ASN A 209 -29.50 -6.75 26.37
CA ASN A 209 -28.50 -6.25 27.31
C ASN A 209 -27.07 -6.48 26.80
N GLY A 210 -26.92 -6.96 25.56
CA GLY A 210 -25.62 -7.22 24.94
C GLY A 210 -25.07 -8.62 25.19
N ASP A 211 -25.68 -9.45 26.04
CA ASP A 211 -25.21 -10.82 26.26
C ASP A 211 -25.43 -11.71 25.02
N GLU A 212 -24.59 -12.72 24.83
CA GLU A 212 -24.77 -13.72 23.80
C GLU A 212 -26.04 -14.56 24.07
N PRO A 213 -26.94 -14.72 23.07
CA PRO A 213 -28.13 -15.53 23.25
C PRO A 213 -27.80 -17.01 23.48
N THR A 214 -28.34 -17.56 24.56
CA THR A 214 -28.27 -18.99 24.88
C THR A 214 -29.62 -19.66 24.65
N ALA A 215 -29.67 -20.99 24.72
CA ALA A 215 -30.93 -21.74 24.68
C ALA A 215 -31.90 -21.36 25.83
N ALA A 216 -31.40 -20.74 26.90
CA ALA A 216 -32.19 -20.26 28.03
C ALA A 216 -32.67 -18.81 27.88
N SER A 217 -32.12 -18.03 26.93
CA SER A 217 -32.49 -16.64 26.69
C SER A 217 -33.96 -16.51 26.22
N THR A 218 -34.48 -15.29 26.16
CA THR A 218 -35.88 -15.04 25.80
C THR A 218 -36.21 -15.58 24.41
N ALA A 219 -37.26 -16.39 24.29
CA ALA A 219 -37.75 -16.86 23.00
C ALA A 219 -38.51 -15.75 22.28
N TYR A 220 -38.17 -15.51 21.02
CA TYR A 220 -38.85 -14.52 20.19
C TYR A 220 -40.29 -14.96 19.90
N SER A 221 -41.26 -14.09 20.20
CA SER A 221 -42.69 -14.38 20.05
C SER A 221 -43.49 -13.30 19.30
N GLY A 222 -42.84 -12.18 18.98
CA GLY A 222 -43.44 -11.05 18.27
C GLY A 222 -42.51 -9.83 18.28
N PRO A 223 -42.83 -8.77 17.50
CA PRO A 223 -41.96 -7.61 17.37
C PRO A 223 -41.56 -6.96 18.70
N ILE A 224 -40.27 -6.66 18.85
CA ILE A 224 -39.69 -6.03 20.03
C ILE A 224 -39.87 -4.51 19.90
N ASN A 225 -40.49 -3.87 20.90
CA ASN A 225 -40.57 -2.41 20.96
C ASN A 225 -39.27 -1.83 21.50
N VAL A 226 -38.56 -1.06 20.67
CA VAL A 226 -37.30 -0.38 21.00
C VAL A 226 -37.58 1.12 21.09
N SER A 227 -37.76 1.64 22.30
CA SER A 227 -38.13 3.04 22.54
C SER A 227 -36.98 3.94 23.02
N ALA A 228 -35.80 3.37 23.23
CA ALA A 228 -34.56 4.03 23.60
C ALA A 228 -33.41 3.27 22.94
N THR A 229 -32.20 3.84 22.90
CA THR A 229 -31.04 3.14 22.32
C THR A 229 -30.88 1.75 22.95
N THR A 230 -30.83 0.72 22.11
CA THR A 230 -30.84 -0.68 22.55
C THR A 230 -30.07 -1.53 21.55
N VAL A 231 -29.21 -2.41 22.05
CA VAL A 231 -28.62 -3.49 21.26
C VAL A 231 -29.52 -4.72 21.34
N ILE A 232 -29.76 -5.39 20.22
CA ILE A 232 -30.44 -6.69 20.16
C ILE A 232 -29.48 -7.70 19.58
N ARG A 233 -29.23 -8.78 20.31
CA ARG A 233 -28.48 -9.94 19.81
C ARG A 233 -29.42 -11.13 19.68
N ALA A 234 -29.36 -11.87 18.58
CA ALA A 234 -30.26 -13.00 18.32
C ALA A 234 -29.56 -14.18 17.64
N ALA A 235 -29.97 -15.40 17.98
CA ALA A 235 -29.51 -16.63 17.33
C ALA A 235 -30.65 -17.66 17.19
N CYS A 236 -30.54 -18.53 16.18
CA CYS A 236 -31.47 -19.62 15.90
C CYS A 236 -30.99 -20.93 16.54
N PHE A 237 -31.85 -21.57 17.33
CA PHE A 237 -31.60 -22.87 17.96
C PHE A 237 -32.45 -23.94 17.28
N SER A 238 -31.83 -25.03 16.81
CA SER A 238 -32.56 -26.13 16.18
C SER A 238 -33.57 -26.77 17.15
N ASP A 239 -34.80 -27.01 16.68
CA ASP A 239 -35.82 -27.72 17.47
C ASP A 239 -35.52 -29.23 17.59
N THR A 240 -34.61 -29.74 16.74
CA THR A 240 -34.11 -31.13 16.79
C THR A 240 -32.67 -31.21 17.30
N PRO A 241 -32.28 -32.26 18.05
CA PRO A 241 -30.90 -32.45 18.48
C PRO A 241 -29.93 -32.63 17.29
N GLY A 242 -28.70 -32.17 17.44
CA GLY A 242 -27.62 -32.39 16.46
C GLY A 242 -27.03 -31.09 15.90
N PRO A 243 -27.79 -30.30 15.10
CA PRO A 243 -27.28 -29.05 14.53
C PRO A 243 -26.88 -28.05 15.64
N PRO A 244 -25.67 -27.46 15.58
CA PRO A 244 -25.31 -26.37 16.47
C PRO A 244 -26.14 -25.12 16.17
N ARG A 245 -26.17 -24.18 17.12
CA ARG A 245 -26.86 -22.89 16.93
C ARG A 245 -26.24 -22.09 15.78
N SER A 246 -27.00 -21.15 15.24
CA SER A 246 -26.50 -20.22 14.23
C SER A 246 -25.43 -19.31 14.80
N PHE A 247 -24.70 -18.63 13.91
CA PHE A 247 -24.04 -17.37 14.24
C PHE A 247 -25.06 -16.35 14.80
N VAL A 248 -24.58 -15.42 15.62
CA VAL A 248 -25.37 -14.37 16.28
C VAL A 248 -25.52 -13.18 15.34
N GLU A 249 -26.73 -12.68 15.17
CA GLU A 249 -26.99 -11.37 14.57
C GLU A 249 -27.02 -10.31 15.67
N THR A 250 -26.26 -9.23 15.52
CA THR A 250 -26.16 -8.12 16.46
C THR A 250 -26.60 -6.84 15.76
N ASN A 251 -27.59 -6.15 16.30
CA ASN A 251 -28.00 -4.85 15.78
C ASN A 251 -28.18 -3.84 16.90
N THR A 252 -27.50 -2.71 16.80
CA THR A 252 -27.76 -1.55 17.66
C THR A 252 -28.72 -0.58 16.99
N TYR A 253 -29.76 -0.19 17.73
CA TYR A 253 -30.76 0.79 17.32
C TYR A 253 -30.57 2.05 18.17
N PHE A 254 -30.16 3.16 17.55
CA PHE A 254 -29.99 4.44 18.21
C PHE A 254 -31.28 5.25 18.09
N ILE A 255 -31.93 5.54 19.23
CA ILE A 255 -33.27 6.16 19.24
C ILE A 255 -33.20 7.58 19.77
N GLY A 256 -33.57 8.55 18.94
CA GLY A 256 -33.69 9.96 19.33
C GLY A 256 -32.35 10.64 19.63
N VAL A 257 -31.25 10.08 19.12
CA VAL A 257 -29.89 10.62 19.24
C VAL A 257 -29.30 10.84 17.85
N THR A 258 -28.33 11.73 17.75
CA THR A 258 -27.59 12.07 16.53
C THR A 258 -26.17 12.42 16.91
N HIS A 259 -25.20 11.97 16.13
CA HIS A 259 -23.79 12.27 16.30
C HIS A 259 -23.21 12.81 14.99
N GLY A 260 -22.28 13.75 15.07
CA GLY A 260 -21.55 14.30 13.92
C GLY A 260 -20.25 13.55 13.59
N VAL A 261 -19.90 12.58 14.43
CA VAL A 261 -18.69 11.74 14.34
C VAL A 261 -19.11 10.26 14.25
N ALA A 262 -18.14 9.36 14.04
CA ALA A 262 -18.40 7.93 14.02
C ALA A 262 -18.97 7.43 15.35
N VAL A 263 -19.69 6.30 15.31
CA VAL A 263 -20.23 5.66 16.51
C VAL A 263 -19.81 4.20 16.57
N LEU A 264 -19.24 3.83 17.70
CA LEU A 264 -18.92 2.46 18.04
C LEU A 264 -19.98 1.89 18.98
N SER A 265 -20.54 0.74 18.64
CA SER A 265 -21.37 -0.04 19.56
C SER A 265 -20.68 -1.34 19.93
N MET A 266 -20.20 -1.43 21.16
CA MET A 266 -19.63 -2.67 21.69
C MET A 266 -20.70 -3.46 22.46
N SER A 267 -20.74 -4.77 22.23
CA SER A 267 -21.67 -5.66 22.92
C SER A 267 -21.07 -7.00 23.30
N GLY A 268 -21.36 -7.45 24.52
CA GLY A 268 -20.88 -8.72 25.05
C GLY A 268 -21.18 -8.91 26.53
N ASP A 269 -21.02 -10.15 26.99
CA ASP A 269 -21.41 -10.58 28.34
C ASP A 269 -20.66 -9.81 29.44
N GLU A 270 -19.36 -9.61 29.25
CA GLU A 270 -18.47 -9.01 30.27
C GLU A 270 -17.79 -7.72 29.79
N VAL A 271 -18.20 -7.17 28.64
CA VAL A 271 -17.58 -5.95 28.08
C VAL A 271 -17.82 -4.72 28.94
N GLN A 272 -18.98 -4.64 29.61
CA GLN A 272 -19.23 -3.61 30.61
C GLN A 272 -18.41 -3.87 31.88
N THR A 273 -18.30 -5.13 32.34
CA THR A 273 -17.47 -5.50 33.49
C THR A 273 -16.01 -5.08 33.30
N LEU A 274 -15.48 -5.20 32.08
CA LEU A 274 -14.17 -4.71 31.70
C LEU A 274 -14.07 -3.19 31.94
N LEU A 275 -14.98 -2.41 31.34
CA LEU A 275 -14.96 -0.94 31.43
C LEU A 275 -15.36 -0.38 32.80
N ASP A 276 -16.06 -1.17 33.62
CA ASP A 276 -16.33 -0.87 35.03
C ASP A 276 -15.07 -1.03 35.92
N GLY A 277 -13.96 -1.52 35.36
CA GLY A 277 -12.61 -1.45 35.95
C GLY A 277 -11.95 -2.81 36.21
N ASN A 278 -12.45 -3.89 35.61
CA ASN A 278 -11.80 -5.19 35.69
C ASN A 278 -10.85 -5.42 34.50
N GLY A 279 -9.65 -4.83 34.52
CA GLY A 279 -8.68 -4.97 33.43
C GLY A 279 -8.11 -6.38 33.25
N GLY A 280 -8.32 -7.28 34.22
CA GLY A 280 -7.82 -8.66 34.18
C GLY A 280 -8.65 -9.63 33.33
N ILE A 281 -9.67 -9.18 32.62
CA ILE A 281 -10.49 -10.01 31.72
C ILE A 281 -10.31 -9.59 30.27
N GLN A 282 -10.54 -10.54 29.35
CA GLN A 282 -10.48 -10.30 27.90
C GLN A 282 -11.78 -10.74 27.23
N PRO A 283 -12.91 -10.08 27.53
CA PRO A 283 -14.22 -10.52 27.08
C PRO A 283 -14.28 -10.61 25.55
N LEU A 284 -14.99 -11.63 25.07
CA LEU A 284 -15.38 -11.73 23.66
C LEU A 284 -16.68 -10.96 23.44
N GLY A 285 -16.79 -10.26 22.31
CA GLY A 285 -17.99 -9.53 21.94
C GLY A 285 -17.99 -9.04 20.50
N SER A 286 -19.05 -8.34 20.14
CA SER A 286 -19.24 -7.71 18.82
C SER A 286 -18.91 -6.22 18.90
N LEU A 287 -18.24 -5.69 17.89
CA LEU A 287 -18.07 -4.26 17.67
C LEU A 287 -18.74 -3.89 16.35
N GLU A 288 -19.76 -3.02 16.41
CA GLU A 288 -20.39 -2.41 15.24
C GLU A 288 -19.80 -1.01 15.03
N TYR A 289 -19.34 -0.69 13.82
CA TYR A 289 -18.84 0.64 13.44
C TYR A 289 -19.83 1.34 12.49
N PHE A 290 -20.37 2.46 12.96
CA PHE A 290 -21.24 3.35 12.20
C PHE A 290 -20.45 4.59 11.80
N GLY A 291 -20.45 4.91 10.50
CA GLY A 291 -19.79 6.12 10.01
C GLY A 291 -20.46 7.40 10.52
N PRO A 292 -19.84 8.58 10.31
CA PRO A 292 -20.41 9.88 10.73
C PRO A 292 -21.79 10.19 10.12
N ASP A 293 -22.19 9.49 9.06
CA ASP A 293 -23.53 9.57 8.45
C ASP A 293 -24.57 8.64 9.11
N GLY A 294 -24.20 7.94 10.18
CA GLY A 294 -25.04 7.01 10.93
C GLY A 294 -25.31 5.68 10.22
N GLN A 295 -24.63 5.40 9.11
CA GLN A 295 -24.74 4.10 8.43
C GLN A 295 -23.78 3.09 9.04
N LEU A 296 -24.27 1.87 9.32
CA LEU A 296 -23.40 0.74 9.66
C LEU A 296 -22.47 0.47 8.47
N ARG A 297 -21.15 0.52 8.70
CA ARG A 297 -20.15 0.26 7.66
C ARG A 297 -19.59 -1.14 7.77
N ASP A 298 -19.29 -1.56 8.98
CA ASP A 298 -18.80 -2.90 9.26
C ASP A 298 -19.10 -3.35 10.70
N GLU A 299 -19.07 -4.66 10.91
CA GLU A 299 -19.15 -5.30 12.23
C GLU A 299 -18.19 -6.48 12.30
N ALA A 300 -17.54 -6.67 13.45
CA ALA A 300 -16.70 -7.83 13.69
C ALA A 300 -16.90 -8.38 15.11
N THR A 301 -16.55 -9.64 15.32
CA THR A 301 -16.50 -10.28 16.64
C THR A 301 -15.06 -10.53 17.03
N GLY A 302 -14.73 -10.20 18.27
CA GLY A 302 -13.35 -10.14 18.72
C GLY A 302 -13.21 -10.01 20.23
N ASN A 303 -11.96 -9.98 20.70
CA ASN A 303 -11.64 -9.73 22.10
C ASN A 303 -11.54 -8.24 22.38
N PHE A 304 -11.87 -7.87 23.60
CA PHE A 304 -11.60 -6.57 24.17
C PHE A 304 -10.66 -6.74 25.36
N ASN A 305 -9.66 -5.87 25.52
CA ASN A 305 -8.77 -5.90 26.68
C ASN A 305 -8.38 -4.48 27.11
N GLU A 306 -7.78 -4.39 28.30
CA GLU A 306 -7.28 -3.14 28.86
C GLU A 306 -6.28 -2.45 27.91
N HIS A 307 -6.52 -1.16 27.66
CA HIS A 307 -5.56 -0.27 27.00
C HIS A 307 -5.22 0.92 27.91
N GLY A 308 -3.92 1.08 28.18
CA GLY A 308 -3.39 2.07 29.12
C GLY A 308 -3.16 1.48 30.51
N GLN A 309 -2.55 2.27 31.41
CA GLN A 309 -2.27 1.87 32.79
C GLN A 309 -2.80 2.91 33.78
N ASP A 310 -2.15 4.07 33.85
CA ASP A 310 -2.54 5.12 34.80
C ASP A 310 -3.94 5.66 34.50
N SER A 311 -4.29 5.77 33.22
CA SER A 311 -5.61 6.19 32.76
C SER A 311 -6.73 5.22 33.14
N TRP A 312 -6.41 3.95 33.46
CA TRP A 312 -7.38 2.97 33.94
C TRP A 312 -7.82 3.18 35.39
N ALA A 313 -7.11 4.05 36.14
CA ALA A 313 -7.59 4.55 37.42
C ALA A 313 -8.85 5.43 37.29
N TYR A 314 -9.13 5.97 36.10
CA TYR A 314 -10.31 6.79 35.82
C TYR A 314 -11.56 5.95 35.54
N SER A 315 -12.75 6.54 35.69
CA SER A 315 -14.00 5.81 35.45
C SER A 315 -14.35 5.65 33.98
N GLN A 316 -13.82 6.51 33.11
CA GLN A 316 -13.86 6.34 31.66
C GLN A 316 -12.52 5.75 31.20
N ARG A 317 -12.56 4.57 30.58
CA ARG A 317 -11.38 3.74 30.31
C ARG A 317 -11.27 3.43 28.83
N GLY A 318 -10.04 3.40 28.31
CA GLY A 318 -9.74 2.96 26.95
C GLY A 318 -9.58 1.44 26.88
N PHE A 319 -9.72 0.86 25.69
CA PHE A 319 -9.56 -0.57 25.46
C PHE A 319 -8.94 -0.84 24.09
N ASP A 320 -8.30 -1.98 23.95
CA ASP A 320 -7.91 -2.52 22.65
C ASP A 320 -9.04 -3.43 22.16
N TYR A 321 -9.34 -3.37 20.87
CA TYR A 321 -10.24 -4.30 20.18
C TYR A 321 -9.45 -5.12 19.17
N ILE A 322 -9.61 -6.44 19.22
CA ILE A 322 -8.91 -7.39 18.36
C ILE A 322 -9.95 -8.24 17.65
N ALA A 323 -10.15 -8.02 16.35
CA ALA A 323 -10.97 -8.88 15.52
C ALA A 323 -10.37 -10.29 15.47
N ARG A 324 -11.21 -11.32 15.55
CA ARG A 324 -10.77 -12.71 15.63
C ARG A 324 -11.41 -13.53 14.51
N ASP A 325 -10.63 -13.88 13.49
CA ASP A 325 -11.05 -14.82 12.44
C ASP A 325 -11.56 -16.13 13.06
N GLN A 326 -10.98 -16.54 14.20
CA GLN A 326 -11.32 -17.74 14.94
C GLN A 326 -12.78 -17.79 15.44
N THR A 327 -13.49 -16.66 15.39
CA THR A 327 -14.92 -16.59 15.72
C THR A 327 -15.82 -16.96 14.54
N GLY A 328 -15.29 -16.95 13.31
CA GLY A 328 -15.99 -17.23 12.06
C GLY A 328 -16.81 -16.05 11.51
N TYR A 329 -16.74 -14.86 12.13
CA TYR A 329 -17.44 -13.67 11.64
C TYR A 329 -16.58 -12.89 10.64
N ASN A 330 -15.48 -12.31 11.11
CA ASN A 330 -14.55 -11.49 10.33
C ASN A 330 -13.11 -11.71 10.86
N ASP A 331 -12.11 -11.54 9.99
CA ASP A 331 -10.68 -11.48 10.34
C ASP A 331 -10.23 -10.08 10.78
N ALA A 332 -10.91 -9.05 10.29
CA ALA A 332 -10.60 -7.65 10.53
C ALA A 332 -11.86 -6.77 10.39
N MET A 333 -11.75 -5.51 10.79
CA MET A 333 -12.63 -4.45 10.32
C MET A 333 -12.19 -4.04 8.90
N HIS A 334 -13.06 -4.23 7.91
CA HIS A 334 -12.84 -3.95 6.48
C HIS A 334 -13.52 -2.64 6.06
N TYR A 335 -12.99 -1.52 6.54
CA TYR A 335 -13.42 -0.18 6.16
C TYR A 335 -12.30 0.85 6.37
N PRO A 336 -12.16 1.88 5.51
CA PRO A 336 -11.20 2.97 5.73
C PRO A 336 -11.65 3.88 6.88
N ILE A 337 -11.26 3.52 8.11
CA ILE A 337 -11.69 4.19 9.34
C ILE A 337 -11.04 5.58 9.49
N PHE A 338 -9.78 5.73 9.11
CA PHE A 338 -8.98 6.92 9.36
C PHE A 338 -8.89 7.79 8.11
N HIS A 339 -9.33 9.04 8.16
CA HIS A 339 -9.33 9.93 6.99
C HIS A 339 -7.92 10.33 6.50
N ALA A 340 -6.89 10.14 7.33
CA ALA A 340 -5.52 10.50 7.01
C ALA A 340 -4.82 9.45 6.13
N THR A 341 -5.38 8.25 5.99
CA THR A 341 -4.76 7.12 5.28
C THR A 341 -5.80 6.43 4.39
N ASP A 342 -5.32 5.67 3.39
CA ASP A 342 -6.18 4.88 2.50
C ASP A 342 -6.37 3.43 2.99
N ARG A 343 -5.74 3.06 4.13
CA ARG A 343 -5.81 1.71 4.72
C ARG A 343 -7.26 1.36 5.06
N ASP A 344 -7.72 0.19 4.63
CA ASP A 344 -9.10 -0.24 4.79
C ASP A 344 -9.27 -1.54 5.59
N LYS A 345 -8.19 -2.09 6.15
CA LYS A 345 -8.19 -3.33 6.93
C LYS A 345 -7.49 -3.18 8.27
N PHE A 346 -8.21 -3.48 9.36
CA PHE A 346 -7.71 -3.35 10.73
C PHE A 346 -8.04 -4.59 11.58
N GLN A 347 -7.04 -5.41 11.89
CA GLN A 347 -7.24 -6.52 12.84
C GLN A 347 -7.33 -5.99 14.27
N ARG A 348 -6.51 -4.98 14.61
CA ARG A 348 -6.51 -4.34 15.92
C ARG A 348 -6.79 -2.84 15.84
N LEU A 349 -7.60 -2.36 16.76
CA LEU A 349 -7.87 -0.93 16.97
C LEU A 349 -7.67 -0.59 18.44
N ILE A 350 -7.06 0.57 18.67
CA ILE A 350 -6.97 1.16 20.00
C ILE A 350 -8.15 2.14 20.15
N ILE A 351 -8.93 1.99 21.21
CA ILE A 351 -10.04 2.89 21.54
C ILE A 351 -9.69 3.64 22.82
N LYS A 352 -9.22 4.88 22.70
CA LYS A 352 -8.73 5.68 23.82
C LYS A 352 -9.80 6.61 24.39
N ALA A 353 -9.72 6.79 25.71
CA ALA A 353 -10.48 7.81 26.44
C ALA A 353 -9.61 9.06 26.70
N LEU A 354 -8.68 9.37 25.78
CA LEU A 354 -7.78 10.53 25.85
C LEU A 354 -6.80 10.53 27.04
N ALA A 355 -6.57 9.37 27.67
CA ALA A 355 -5.57 9.12 28.72
C ALA A 355 -5.52 10.21 29.83
N GLY A 356 -4.39 10.87 30.05
CA GLY A 356 -4.18 11.94 31.02
C GLY A 356 -4.83 13.27 30.64
N ASP A 357 -5.35 13.42 29.41
CA ASP A 357 -6.17 14.56 28.99
C ASP A 357 -7.69 14.24 29.03
N ASN A 358 -8.06 13.12 29.66
CA ASN A 358 -9.46 12.69 29.82
C ASN A 358 -10.28 13.71 30.65
N CYS A 359 -11.38 14.23 30.10
CA CYS A 359 -12.25 15.17 30.80
C CYS A 359 -13.41 14.42 31.49
N PRO A 360 -13.59 14.52 32.83
CA PRO A 360 -12.91 15.44 33.77
C PRO A 360 -11.81 14.80 34.64
N PHE A 361 -11.33 13.60 34.33
CA PHE A 361 -10.52 12.80 35.23
C PHE A 361 -9.02 13.13 35.24
N GLY A 362 -8.48 13.60 34.12
CA GLY A 362 -7.08 13.97 33.96
C GLY A 362 -6.66 15.08 34.92
N PRO A 363 -5.36 15.16 35.30
CA PRO A 363 -4.87 16.21 36.18
C PRO A 363 -5.05 17.60 35.56
N GLY A 364 -5.07 18.65 36.39
CA GLY A 364 -5.16 20.02 35.90
C GLY A 364 -6.50 20.33 35.24
N GLN A 365 -6.48 20.90 34.03
CA GLN A 365 -7.67 21.26 33.24
C GLN A 365 -7.62 20.51 31.90
N PRO A 366 -8.16 19.28 31.84
CA PRO A 366 -8.13 18.47 30.62
C PRO A 366 -8.92 19.11 29.48
N ALA A 367 -8.35 19.08 28.29
CA ALA A 367 -8.96 19.58 27.05
C ALA A 367 -9.61 18.46 26.22
N HIS A 368 -9.37 17.19 26.57
CA HIS A 368 -9.90 16.01 25.88
C HIS A 368 -9.51 15.93 24.39
N ILE A 369 -8.30 16.39 24.04
CA ILE A 369 -7.87 16.52 22.65
C ILE A 369 -6.35 16.57 22.41
N ARG A 370 -5.51 16.69 23.43
CA ARG A 370 -4.05 16.96 23.26
C ARG A 370 -3.31 15.87 22.47
N ASP A 371 -3.46 14.61 22.85
CA ASP A 371 -2.83 13.49 22.14
C ASP A 371 -3.27 13.41 20.66
N PRO A 372 -4.58 13.40 20.31
CA PRO A 372 -4.97 13.40 18.89
C PRO A 372 -4.52 14.64 18.15
N TYR A 373 -4.46 15.79 18.82
CA TYR A 373 -3.95 17.03 18.23
C TYR A 373 -2.48 16.92 17.83
N VAL A 374 -1.60 16.41 18.69
CA VAL A 374 -0.16 16.28 18.39
C VAL A 374 0.10 15.24 17.30
N GLN A 375 -0.55 14.08 17.39
CA GLN A 375 -0.43 13.01 16.39
C GLN A 375 -0.86 13.50 14.99
N SER A 376 -2.04 14.12 14.90
CA SER A 376 -2.51 14.66 13.61
C SER A 376 -1.75 15.90 13.14
N LEU A 377 -1.13 16.67 14.04
CA LEU A 377 -0.24 17.78 13.66
C LEU A 377 1.01 17.25 12.95
N SER A 378 1.58 16.15 13.42
CA SER A 378 2.71 15.49 12.78
C SER A 378 2.36 15.01 11.36
N GLN A 379 1.20 14.36 11.21
CA GLN A 379 0.67 13.93 9.91
C GLN A 379 0.41 15.12 8.96
N LEU A 380 -0.21 16.19 9.46
CA LEU A 380 -0.45 17.42 8.69
C LEU A 380 0.85 18.05 8.19
N GLY A 381 1.90 17.97 9.00
CA GLY A 381 3.24 18.45 8.68
C GLY A 381 4.08 17.51 7.83
N ASN A 382 3.60 16.30 7.55
CA ASN A 382 4.37 15.22 6.92
C ASN A 382 5.76 15.07 7.58
N LEU A 383 5.78 15.07 8.92
CA LEU A 383 7.00 14.85 9.67
C LEU A 383 7.49 13.42 9.43
N LYS A 384 8.79 13.20 9.60
CA LYS A 384 9.42 11.90 9.38
C LYS A 384 9.22 10.97 10.58
N LEU A 385 7.98 10.79 10.99
CA LEU A 385 7.57 10.01 12.15
C LEU A 385 6.44 9.08 11.74
N ASP A 386 6.35 7.94 12.40
CA ASP A 386 5.10 7.16 12.38
C ASP A 386 4.16 7.71 13.44
N GLU A 387 2.88 7.83 13.10
CA GLU A 387 1.85 8.35 13.99
C GLU A 387 0.70 7.37 14.21
N ARG A 388 0.08 7.50 15.38
CA ARG A 388 -1.20 6.85 15.66
C ARG A 388 -2.31 7.68 15.04
N SER A 389 -2.59 7.42 13.75
CA SER A 389 -3.72 8.00 13.02
C SER A 389 -4.98 7.95 13.87
N TYR A 390 -5.80 8.99 13.74
CA TYR A 390 -6.87 9.30 14.66
C TYR A 390 -8.19 9.57 13.98
N GLU A 391 -9.28 9.06 14.56
CA GLU A 391 -10.65 9.43 14.21
C GLU A 391 -11.55 9.55 15.47
N PRO A 392 -12.33 10.65 15.65
CA PRO A 392 -13.26 10.80 16.77
C PRO A 392 -14.40 9.77 16.70
N ALA A 393 -14.80 9.28 17.87
CA ALA A 393 -15.98 8.43 17.98
C ALA A 393 -16.78 8.67 19.26
N VAL A 394 -18.07 8.33 19.20
CA VAL A 394 -18.89 8.13 20.39
C VAL A 394 -19.02 6.63 20.65
N LEU A 395 -18.83 6.23 21.91
CA LEU A 395 -18.95 4.84 22.33
C LEU A 395 -20.30 4.56 23.01
N TYR A 396 -20.93 3.46 22.59
CA TYR A 396 -22.03 2.81 23.29
C TYR A 396 -21.61 1.42 23.77
N VAL A 397 -21.88 1.12 25.04
CA VAL A 397 -21.58 -0.17 25.68
C VAL A 397 -22.90 -0.85 26.01
N ASN A 398 -23.19 -2.00 25.40
CA ASN A 398 -24.44 -2.73 25.61
C ASN A 398 -25.69 -1.82 25.45
N GLY A 399 -25.64 -0.89 24.49
CA GLY A 399 -26.70 0.09 24.21
C GLY A 399 -26.72 1.33 25.12
N GLN A 400 -25.81 1.46 26.09
CA GLN A 400 -25.68 2.63 26.95
C GLN A 400 -24.64 3.61 26.41
N TYR A 401 -24.98 4.91 26.35
CA TYR A 401 -24.00 5.95 26.02
C TYR A 401 -22.87 5.95 27.04
N TRP A 402 -21.63 5.87 26.56
CA TRP A 402 -20.45 5.77 27.41
C TRP A 402 -19.57 7.00 27.36
N GLY A 403 -19.42 7.66 26.21
CA GLY A 403 -18.65 8.90 26.14
C GLY A 403 -18.07 9.18 24.76
N VAL A 404 -17.32 10.27 24.70
CA VAL A 404 -16.46 10.64 23.57
C VAL A 404 -15.12 9.92 23.71
N TYR A 405 -14.66 9.34 22.63
CA TYR A 405 -13.48 8.49 22.52
C TYR A 405 -12.73 8.83 21.22
N ASP A 406 -11.51 8.32 21.12
CA ASP A 406 -10.74 8.30 19.89
C ASP A 406 -10.40 6.89 19.44
N MET A 407 -10.66 6.59 18.17
CA MET A 407 -10.10 5.41 17.50
C MET A 407 -8.67 5.73 17.08
N ARG A 408 -7.77 4.75 17.21
CA ARG A 408 -6.36 4.87 16.84
C ARG A 408 -5.86 3.64 16.10
N GLU A 409 -5.02 3.89 15.10
CA GLU A 409 -4.19 2.84 14.51
C GLU A 409 -3.18 2.31 15.54
N LYS A 410 -2.91 1.01 15.44
CA LYS A 410 -1.90 0.35 16.26
C LYS A 410 -0.56 0.27 15.52
N VAL A 411 0.19 1.35 15.63
CA VAL A 411 1.52 1.56 15.00
C VAL A 411 2.58 0.54 15.40
N ASP A 412 2.35 -0.20 16.49
CA ASP A 412 3.23 -1.24 17.02
C ASP A 412 2.73 -2.66 16.74
N ASP A 413 1.84 -2.82 15.77
CA ASP A 413 1.39 -4.12 15.27
C ASP A 413 2.11 -4.46 13.95
N SER A 414 2.32 -5.74 13.71
CA SER A 414 2.95 -6.25 12.48
C SER A 414 2.18 -5.85 11.23
N ASP A 415 0.85 -5.76 11.33
CA ASP A 415 -0.01 -5.40 10.20
C ASP A 415 0.17 -3.93 9.75
N PHE A 416 0.64 -3.04 10.63
CA PHE A 416 0.96 -1.66 10.31
C PHE A 416 2.23 -1.57 9.46
N PHE A 417 3.28 -2.31 9.85
CA PHE A 417 4.56 -2.28 9.13
C PHE A 417 4.45 -2.92 7.75
N ASP A 418 3.67 -4.00 7.63
CA ASP A 418 3.42 -4.65 6.34
C ASP A 418 2.65 -3.73 5.39
N GLU A 419 1.56 -3.12 5.86
CA GLU A 419 0.69 -2.25 5.05
C GLU A 419 1.41 -1.01 4.51
N TYR A 420 2.18 -0.31 5.34
CA TYR A 420 2.77 0.97 4.95
C TYR A 420 4.19 0.85 4.38
N TYR A 421 4.89 -0.26 4.67
CA TYR A 421 6.31 -0.38 4.38
C TYR A 421 6.75 -1.72 3.79
N ASP A 422 5.83 -2.65 3.52
CA ASP A 422 6.16 -4.02 3.07
C ASP A 422 7.18 -4.71 4.00
N GLN A 423 7.01 -4.53 5.32
CA GLN A 423 7.85 -5.15 6.35
C GLN A 423 7.04 -6.13 7.19
N GLY A 424 7.16 -7.41 6.87
CA GLY A 424 6.48 -8.49 7.60
C GLY A 424 7.04 -8.69 9.02
N GLU A 425 6.23 -9.30 9.90
CA GLU A 425 6.52 -9.54 11.33
C GLU A 425 7.93 -10.09 11.62
N ASN A 426 8.43 -10.98 10.76
CA ASN A 426 9.73 -11.64 10.93
C ASN A 426 10.92 -10.82 10.40
N ASP A 427 10.65 -9.73 9.69
CA ASP A 427 11.63 -8.93 8.95
C ASP A 427 11.74 -7.51 9.52
N LEU A 428 11.52 -7.33 10.83
CA LEU A 428 11.65 -6.01 11.44
C LEU A 428 12.26 -6.03 12.85
N TYR A 429 12.95 -4.94 13.18
CA TYR A 429 13.44 -4.65 14.52
C TYR A 429 12.65 -3.47 15.09
N CYS A 430 12.03 -3.66 16.24
CA CYS A 430 11.27 -2.61 16.94
C CYS A 430 11.61 -2.64 18.43
N ILE A 431 11.96 -1.48 18.99
CA ILE A 431 12.27 -1.30 20.40
C ILE A 431 11.36 -0.23 20.98
N LYS A 432 10.85 -0.50 22.19
CA LYS A 432 9.90 0.35 22.90
C LYS A 432 10.33 0.53 24.33
N THR A 433 9.98 1.68 24.90
CA THR A 433 10.23 2.01 26.30
C THR A 433 8.94 2.43 26.97
N TRP A 434 8.58 1.75 28.06
CA TRP A 434 7.45 2.06 28.95
C TRP A 434 7.51 1.14 30.19
N GLY A 435 7.75 1.69 31.39
CA GLY A 435 8.09 0.90 32.58
C GLY A 435 9.42 0.11 32.52
N GLY A 436 10.01 0.00 31.33
CA GLY A 436 11.31 -0.58 30.98
C GLY A 436 11.48 -0.56 29.46
N THR A 437 12.64 -1.00 28.95
CA THR A 437 12.89 -1.11 27.50
C THR A 437 12.90 -2.57 27.07
N TRP A 438 12.19 -2.88 25.99
CA TRP A 438 12.17 -4.21 25.38
C TRP A 438 12.13 -4.11 23.86
N SER A 439 12.52 -5.19 23.20
CA SER A 439 12.29 -5.39 21.78
C SER A 439 10.91 -6.01 21.58
N GLU A 440 10.03 -5.29 20.89
CA GLU A 440 8.73 -5.79 20.45
C GLU A 440 8.92 -6.83 19.35
N PHE A 441 9.78 -6.51 18.38
CA PHE A 441 10.14 -7.36 17.25
C PHE A 441 11.65 -7.43 17.07
N GLY A 442 12.17 -8.60 16.69
CA GLY A 442 13.61 -8.85 16.50
C GLY A 442 14.38 -9.35 17.74
N GLY A 443 13.74 -9.41 18.90
CA GLY A 443 14.30 -9.92 20.15
C GLY A 443 15.68 -9.33 20.50
N GLY A 444 16.59 -10.18 20.99
CA GLY A 444 17.94 -9.74 21.38
C GLY A 444 18.77 -9.18 20.22
N ALA A 445 18.45 -9.52 18.97
CA ALA A 445 19.17 -9.01 17.80
C ALA A 445 18.85 -7.54 17.54
N ALA A 446 17.60 -7.11 17.74
CA ALA A 446 17.20 -5.70 17.65
C ALA A 446 17.98 -4.84 18.65
N GLN A 447 18.03 -5.26 19.93
CA GLN A 447 18.78 -4.54 20.96
C GLN A 447 20.28 -4.45 20.62
N ALA A 448 20.89 -5.56 20.16
CA ALA A 448 22.29 -5.58 19.79
C ALA A 448 22.61 -4.67 18.58
N ASP A 449 21.72 -4.59 17.59
CA ASP A 449 21.87 -3.70 16.42
C ASP A 449 21.82 -2.23 16.84
N TRP A 450 20.86 -1.87 17.70
CA TRP A 450 20.75 -0.51 18.26
C TRP A 450 21.98 -0.13 19.11
N ASP A 451 22.39 -1.01 20.03
CA ASP A 451 23.54 -0.78 20.90
C ASP A 451 24.84 -0.63 20.08
N ALA A 452 25.00 -1.40 19.00
CA ALA A 452 26.14 -1.30 18.09
C ALA A 452 26.15 0.03 17.34
N LEU A 453 25.00 0.50 16.85
CA LEU A 453 24.87 1.82 16.21
C LEU A 453 25.21 2.94 17.20
N ARG A 454 24.64 2.91 18.40
CA ARG A 454 24.94 3.88 19.46
C ARG A 454 26.42 3.90 19.80
N ALA A 455 27.03 2.74 20.03
CA ALA A 455 28.45 2.62 20.33
C ALA A 455 29.33 3.17 19.19
N TYR A 456 28.93 2.94 17.93
CA TYR A 456 29.63 3.50 16.77
C TYR A 456 29.57 5.03 16.74
N ILE A 457 28.38 5.61 16.92
CA ILE A 457 28.17 7.07 16.94
C ILE A 457 29.03 7.70 18.06
N MET A 458 28.97 7.14 19.26
CA MET A 458 29.71 7.67 20.40
C MET A 458 31.23 7.48 20.30
N GLY A 459 31.68 6.42 19.61
CA GLY A 459 33.09 6.08 19.44
C GLY A 459 33.81 6.78 18.29
N ASN A 460 33.09 7.43 17.37
CA ASN A 460 33.65 8.08 16.18
C ASN A 460 33.36 9.59 16.17
N ASN A 461 34.08 10.33 15.32
CA ASN A 461 33.81 11.75 15.06
C ASN A 461 32.72 11.86 13.97
N MET A 462 31.57 12.43 14.29
CA MET A 462 30.43 12.53 13.37
C MET A 462 30.60 13.63 12.31
N GLY A 463 31.62 14.49 12.44
CA GLY A 463 32.05 15.39 11.38
C GLY A 463 32.91 14.72 10.29
N ASP A 464 33.36 13.47 10.49
CA ASP A 464 34.03 12.70 9.44
C ASP A 464 33.01 12.14 8.44
N ALA A 465 33.20 12.44 7.15
CA ALA A 465 32.26 12.06 6.11
C ALA A 465 32.07 10.53 5.96
N THR A 466 33.11 9.74 6.23
CA THR A 466 33.02 8.27 6.12
C THR A 466 32.27 7.69 7.33
N ALA A 467 32.57 8.17 8.52
CA ALA A 467 31.87 7.77 9.73
C ALA A 467 30.39 8.16 9.68
N PHE A 468 30.10 9.39 9.23
CA PHE A 468 28.71 9.84 9.09
C PHE A 468 27.94 9.07 8.01
N ALA A 469 28.57 8.75 6.87
CA ALA A 469 27.92 7.93 5.83
C ALA A 469 27.49 6.55 6.36
N TYR A 470 28.25 5.94 7.27
CA TYR A 470 27.85 4.69 7.93
C TYR A 470 26.57 4.85 8.77
N VAL A 471 26.44 5.99 9.47
CA VAL A 471 25.28 6.32 10.30
C VAL A 471 24.08 6.67 9.43
N ASP A 472 24.26 7.51 8.42
CA ASP A 472 23.20 7.91 7.48
C ASP A 472 22.58 6.70 6.78
N ASP A 473 23.37 5.67 6.45
CA ASP A 473 22.89 4.41 5.85
C ASP A 473 21.99 3.58 6.79
N ARG A 474 22.09 3.76 8.12
CA ARG A 474 21.40 2.93 9.13
C ARG A 474 20.38 3.67 9.98
N TYR A 475 20.47 4.98 10.04
CA TYR A 475 19.72 5.80 10.97
C TYR A 475 19.07 6.95 10.25
N ASN A 476 17.75 7.06 10.36
CA ASN A 476 17.00 8.19 9.86
C ASN A 476 17.16 9.35 10.86
N TRP A 477 18.33 9.98 10.87
CA TRP A 477 18.63 11.10 11.77
C TRP A 477 17.70 12.31 11.55
N LYS A 478 17.03 12.40 10.39
CA LYS A 478 15.98 13.39 10.15
C LYS A 478 14.68 13.07 10.90
N SER A 479 14.36 11.79 11.06
CA SER A 479 13.27 11.33 11.95
C SER A 479 13.56 11.69 13.40
N LEU A 480 14.79 11.47 13.88
CA LEU A 480 15.23 11.95 15.20
C LEU A 480 15.01 13.46 15.36
N ILE A 481 15.40 14.25 14.36
CA ILE A 481 15.25 15.71 14.38
C ILE A 481 13.78 16.10 14.44
N ASP A 482 12.91 15.53 13.60
CA ASP A 482 11.48 15.83 13.64
C ASP A 482 10.86 15.44 15.00
N TYR A 483 11.29 14.30 15.57
CA TYR A 483 10.86 13.83 16.89
C TYR A 483 11.22 14.85 17.98
N PHE A 484 12.46 15.34 18.00
CA PHE A 484 12.93 16.33 18.97
C PHE A 484 12.34 17.72 18.73
N CYS A 485 12.23 18.18 17.48
CA CYS A 485 11.61 19.46 17.14
C CYS A 485 10.14 19.48 17.59
N LEU A 486 9.36 18.45 17.29
CA LEU A 486 7.95 18.37 17.70
C LEU A 486 7.82 18.34 19.22
N ASN A 487 8.49 17.40 19.90
CA ASN A 487 8.41 17.24 21.35
C ASN A 487 8.90 18.49 22.11
N SER A 488 9.97 19.14 21.63
CA SER A 488 10.44 20.43 22.14
C SER A 488 9.39 21.53 21.95
N TYR A 489 8.78 21.60 20.77
CA TYR A 489 7.81 22.64 20.46
C TYR A 489 6.54 22.51 21.31
N VAL A 490 5.96 21.31 21.41
CA VAL A 490 4.77 21.05 22.22
C VAL A 490 5.08 20.97 23.72
N VAL A 491 6.36 21.03 24.09
CA VAL A 491 6.85 20.94 25.47
C VAL A 491 6.36 19.64 26.11
N CYS A 492 6.62 18.52 25.43
CA CYS A 492 6.27 17.20 25.92
C CYS A 492 7.05 16.87 27.19
N ALA A 493 6.34 16.42 28.21
CA ALA A 493 6.89 16.18 29.54
C ALA A 493 6.95 14.69 29.93
N ASP A 494 6.54 13.81 29.02
CA ASP A 494 6.60 12.35 29.20
C ASP A 494 6.96 11.63 27.89
N TRP A 495 8.23 11.72 27.52
CA TRP A 495 8.86 11.15 26.34
C TRP A 495 10.31 10.74 26.66
N LEU A 496 10.95 9.88 25.86
CA LEU A 496 12.31 9.31 26.04
C LEU A 496 12.45 8.32 27.22
N ASN A 497 12.09 8.72 28.44
CA ASN A 497 12.18 7.84 29.62
C ASN A 497 11.15 6.71 29.61
N TRP A 498 9.97 6.99 29.07
CA TRP A 498 8.90 6.03 28.81
C TRP A 498 8.53 6.15 27.34
N ASN A 499 7.32 6.64 27.04
CA ASN A 499 6.66 6.83 25.74
C ASN A 499 7.60 7.08 24.54
N THR A 500 8.26 6.02 24.09
CA THR A 500 9.25 6.09 23.00
C THR A 500 9.25 4.76 22.29
N MET A 501 9.21 4.84 20.97
CA MET A 501 9.29 3.70 20.08
C MET A 501 10.14 4.07 18.87
N TRP A 502 11.05 3.17 18.49
CA TRP A 502 11.84 3.30 17.27
C TRP A 502 12.07 1.94 16.64
N TRP A 503 12.10 1.90 15.31
CA TRP A 503 12.12 0.65 14.57
C TRP A 503 12.81 0.78 13.20
N LYS A 504 13.12 -0.36 12.57
CA LYS A 504 13.62 -0.48 11.20
C LYS A 504 13.15 -1.78 10.55
N GLY A 505 12.93 -1.72 9.25
CA GLY A 505 12.72 -2.89 8.40
C GLY A 505 14.02 -3.62 8.03
N LEU A 506 13.89 -4.90 7.71
CA LEU A 506 14.97 -5.80 7.28
C LEU A 506 14.71 -6.41 5.90
N ASP A 507 13.45 -6.41 5.42
CA ASP A 507 13.14 -6.88 4.08
C ASP A 507 13.84 -5.95 3.07
N PRO A 508 14.75 -6.48 2.22
CA PRO A 508 15.41 -5.70 1.19
C PRO A 508 14.45 -5.07 0.17
N ALA A 509 13.31 -5.73 -0.10
CA ALA A 509 12.29 -5.29 -1.02
C ALA A 509 11.38 -4.21 -0.41
N GLY A 510 11.17 -4.23 0.90
CA GLY A 510 10.38 -3.23 1.62
C GLY A 510 11.11 -1.91 1.91
N ASP A 511 10.35 -0.97 2.46
CA ASP A 511 10.79 0.39 2.79
C ASP A 511 11.11 0.55 4.30
N HIS A 512 11.42 1.78 4.75
CA HIS A 512 11.79 2.11 6.13
C HIS A 512 12.92 1.24 6.75
N LYS A 513 13.99 1.03 5.99
CA LYS A 513 15.15 0.18 6.38
C LYS A 513 16.15 0.82 7.36
N LYS A 514 15.86 2.02 7.86
CA LYS A 514 16.70 2.77 8.79
C LYS A 514 15.97 2.92 10.11
N TRP A 515 16.70 2.93 11.23
CA TRP A 515 16.11 3.22 12.54
C TRP A 515 15.42 4.59 12.49
N GLY A 516 14.11 4.63 12.78
CA GLY A 516 13.25 5.81 12.78
C GLY A 516 12.26 5.78 13.94
N TYR A 517 11.65 6.93 14.25
CA TYR A 517 10.83 7.13 15.44
C TYR A 517 9.33 7.11 15.14
N CYS A 518 8.59 6.64 16.14
CA CYS A 518 7.14 6.72 16.20
C CYS A 518 6.72 7.64 17.35
N LEU A 519 5.68 8.45 17.15
CA LEU A 519 5.04 9.20 18.23
C LEU A 519 4.23 8.27 19.13
N TRP A 520 4.31 8.50 20.44
CA TRP A 520 3.70 7.62 21.43
C TRP A 520 3.13 8.46 22.58
N ASP A 521 1.82 8.35 22.81
CA ASP A 521 1.11 8.92 23.98
C ASP A 521 1.44 10.40 24.27
N GLU A 522 0.85 11.31 23.48
CA GLU A 522 1.20 12.74 23.46
C GLU A 522 0.25 13.63 24.29
N ASP A 523 -0.33 13.09 25.34
CA ASP A 523 -1.26 13.80 26.24
C ASP A 523 -0.54 14.71 27.26
N ALA A 524 0.71 14.41 27.60
CA ALA A 524 1.56 15.19 28.51
C ALA A 524 2.25 16.41 27.85
N THR A 525 1.47 17.25 27.17
CA THR A 525 1.96 18.34 26.32
C THR A 525 1.30 19.69 26.65
N PHE A 526 1.89 20.79 26.19
CA PHE A 526 1.38 22.17 26.37
C PHE A 526 1.17 22.57 27.84
N GLY A 527 2.14 22.21 28.69
CA GLY A 527 2.11 22.51 30.13
C GLY A 527 1.03 21.76 30.90
N HIS A 528 0.49 20.69 30.33
CA HIS A 528 -0.45 19.77 30.96
C HIS A 528 0.27 18.49 31.41
N TYR A 529 -0.24 17.87 32.48
CA TYR A 529 0.24 16.60 33.04
C TYR A 529 1.57 16.65 33.83
N THR A 530 2.00 15.49 34.32
CA THR A 530 3.17 15.30 35.19
C THR A 530 4.47 15.33 34.37
N ASN A 531 5.52 15.93 34.93
CA ASN A 531 6.86 15.93 34.33
C ASN A 531 7.61 14.63 34.64
N PHE A 532 7.41 13.59 33.84
CA PHE A 532 8.08 12.30 34.00
C PHE A 532 9.49 12.28 33.41
N THR A 533 9.71 13.01 32.32
CA THR A 533 11.03 13.14 31.68
C THR A 533 12.00 13.99 32.49
N GLY A 534 11.47 14.94 33.28
CA GLY A 534 12.27 15.91 34.00
C GLY A 534 12.72 17.08 33.11
N ILE A 535 11.89 17.49 32.14
CA ILE A 535 12.19 18.67 31.32
C ILE A 535 12.32 19.93 32.22
N PRO A 536 13.34 20.79 32.01
CA PRO A 536 13.62 21.92 32.91
C PRO A 536 12.51 22.97 33.02
N ASP A 537 11.76 23.23 31.94
CA ASP A 537 10.62 24.16 31.92
C ASP A 537 9.44 23.55 31.14
N GLN A 538 8.26 23.52 31.78
CA GLN A 538 7.00 23.05 31.16
C GLN A 538 6.14 24.22 30.63
N SER A 539 6.62 25.45 30.70
CA SER A 539 5.90 26.64 30.25
C SER A 539 6.05 26.87 28.75
N ALA A 540 5.21 27.74 28.19
CA ALA A 540 5.34 28.15 26.78
C ALA A 540 6.65 28.92 26.50
N ASN A 541 7.38 29.35 27.54
CA ASN A 541 8.67 30.05 27.42
C ASN A 541 9.88 29.12 27.39
N ALA A 542 9.70 27.79 27.48
CA ALA A 542 10.82 26.85 27.47
C ALA A 542 11.69 27.04 26.21
N ASP A 543 13.01 27.14 26.35
CA ASP A 543 13.84 27.37 25.17
C ASP A 543 13.85 26.14 24.24
N PRO A 544 13.89 26.33 22.90
CA PRO A 544 13.91 25.21 21.95
C PRO A 544 15.00 24.17 22.22
N CYS A 545 16.17 24.63 22.66
CA CYS A 545 17.34 23.82 22.96
C CYS A 545 17.32 23.20 24.36
N THR A 546 16.35 23.50 25.23
CA THR A 546 16.33 22.95 26.59
C THR A 546 16.27 21.41 26.59
N VAL A 547 15.70 20.80 25.55
CA VAL A 547 15.66 19.34 25.39
C VAL A 547 17.03 18.71 25.09
N GLU A 548 18.00 19.51 24.60
CA GLU A 548 19.38 19.09 24.35
C GLU A 548 20.16 18.93 25.65
N GLU A 549 19.72 19.59 26.73
CA GLU A 549 20.33 19.50 28.07
C GLU A 549 19.91 18.24 28.83
N LEU A 550 18.97 17.45 28.28
CA LEU A 550 18.58 16.18 28.88
C LEU A 550 19.76 15.20 28.84
N ASP A 551 20.10 14.61 29.98
CA ASP A 551 21.26 13.70 30.06
C ASP A 551 21.10 12.48 29.13
N ASP A 552 20.32 11.49 29.58
CA ASP A 552 19.95 10.30 28.81
C ASP A 552 18.68 9.71 29.44
N PRO A 553 17.52 10.42 29.35
CA PRO A 553 16.27 9.92 29.94
C PRO A 553 15.96 8.53 29.38
N GLY A 554 15.71 7.58 30.28
CA GLY A 554 15.49 6.18 29.94
C GLY A 554 16.78 5.37 29.68
N GLY A 555 17.88 5.98 29.26
CA GLY A 555 19.19 5.33 29.07
C GLY A 555 19.46 4.76 27.67
N GLN A 556 18.59 5.00 26.70
CA GLN A 556 18.65 4.46 25.34
C GLN A 556 19.64 5.24 24.44
N GLY A 557 20.09 6.41 24.87
CA GLY A 557 21.09 7.24 24.19
C GLY A 557 20.53 8.30 23.25
N HIS A 558 19.20 8.50 23.19
CA HIS A 558 18.58 9.37 22.18
C HIS A 558 19.09 10.82 22.22
N THR A 559 19.08 11.47 23.40
CA THR A 559 19.62 12.84 23.53
C THR A 559 21.12 12.88 23.30
N THR A 560 21.86 11.87 23.79
CA THR A 560 23.32 11.80 23.58
C THR A 560 23.68 11.66 22.11
N ILE A 561 22.87 10.93 21.32
CA ILE A 561 23.04 10.78 19.88
C ILE A 561 22.76 12.11 19.19
N LEU A 562 21.64 12.77 19.49
CA LEU A 562 21.32 14.08 18.94
C LEU A 562 22.48 15.06 19.17
N ASN A 563 22.89 15.22 20.42
CA ASN A 563 23.97 16.12 20.82
C ASN A 563 25.28 15.82 20.09
N LYS A 564 25.64 14.53 19.95
CA LYS A 564 26.84 14.11 19.21
C LYS A 564 26.77 14.54 17.75
N LEU A 565 25.62 14.35 17.11
CA LEU A 565 25.41 14.67 15.70
C LEU A 565 25.43 16.19 15.46
N ILE A 566 24.68 16.97 16.24
CA ILE A 566 24.60 18.42 16.05
C ILE A 566 25.87 19.15 16.49
N THR A 567 26.64 18.61 17.44
CA THR A 567 27.89 19.26 17.89
C THR A 567 29.04 19.04 16.91
N GLU A 568 29.13 17.85 16.30
CA GLU A 568 30.31 17.48 15.50
C GLU A 568 30.09 17.58 13.99
N ASN A 569 28.83 17.54 13.52
CA ASN A 569 28.50 17.61 12.11
C ASN A 569 27.71 18.88 11.78
N GLN A 570 28.40 19.86 11.15
CA GLN A 570 27.80 21.14 10.78
C GLN A 570 26.57 20.99 9.87
N MET A 571 26.52 19.99 8.99
CA MET A 571 25.35 19.77 8.13
C MET A 571 24.14 19.36 8.95
N VAL A 572 24.34 18.50 9.96
CA VAL A 572 23.25 18.06 10.84
C VAL A 572 22.82 19.17 11.78
N HIS A 573 23.77 19.94 12.32
CA HIS A 573 23.50 21.17 13.08
C HIS A 573 22.62 22.14 12.28
N ASP A 574 23.08 22.50 11.08
CA ASP A 574 22.37 23.46 10.22
C ASP A 574 20.99 22.92 9.85
N TYR A 575 20.85 21.62 9.58
CA TYR A 575 19.55 21.03 9.31
C TYR A 575 18.63 21.09 10.54
N TYR A 576 19.10 20.76 11.74
CA TYR A 576 18.29 20.75 12.95
C TYR A 576 17.72 22.12 13.28
N VAL A 577 18.57 23.15 13.29
CA VAL A 577 18.16 24.54 13.58
C VAL A 577 17.25 25.08 12.48
N ASN A 578 17.61 24.87 11.20
CA ASN A 578 16.76 25.30 10.09
C ASN A 578 15.43 24.56 10.06
N ARG A 579 15.39 23.27 10.40
CA ARG A 579 14.14 22.50 10.46
C ARG A 579 13.18 23.13 11.46
N TYR A 580 13.68 23.55 12.62
CA TYR A 580 12.88 24.27 13.61
C TYR A 580 12.37 25.63 13.07
N ILE A 581 13.23 26.40 12.41
CA ILE A 581 12.87 27.69 11.78
C ILE A 581 11.80 27.51 10.71
N ASP A 582 11.99 26.52 9.83
CA ASP A 582 11.09 26.21 8.73
C ASP A 582 9.71 25.81 9.26
N LEU A 583 9.66 24.88 10.24
CA LEU A 583 8.42 24.46 10.90
C LEU A 583 7.74 25.64 11.62
N GLY A 584 8.52 26.54 12.24
CA GLY A 584 8.02 27.79 12.84
C GLY A 584 7.31 28.71 11.84
N ASN A 585 7.76 28.71 10.59
CA ASN A 585 7.14 29.46 9.49
C ASN A 585 5.92 28.76 8.88
N THR A 586 5.79 27.45 9.05
CA THR A 586 4.73 26.63 8.45
C THR A 586 3.83 26.00 9.53
N LEU A 587 4.17 24.77 9.95
CA LEU A 587 3.37 23.88 10.79
C LEU A 587 3.12 24.47 12.19
N PHE A 588 4.16 25.01 12.81
CA PHE A 588 4.16 25.55 14.16
C PHE A 588 3.74 27.01 14.24
N SER A 589 3.40 27.63 13.10
CA SER A 589 2.86 29.00 13.12
C SER A 589 1.55 29.04 13.90
N CYS A 590 1.27 30.16 14.58
CA CYS A 590 0.03 30.31 15.35
C CYS A 590 -1.21 30.07 14.47
N ALA A 591 -1.16 30.51 13.20
CA ALA A 591 -2.26 30.37 12.26
C ALA A 591 -2.55 28.90 11.95
N THR A 592 -1.53 28.12 11.58
CA THR A 592 -1.67 26.70 11.25
C THR A 592 -2.13 25.89 12.46
N MET A 593 -1.47 26.06 13.61
CA MET A 593 -1.81 25.34 14.83
C MET A 593 -3.22 25.63 15.34
N ASN A 594 -3.63 26.91 15.37
CA ASN A 594 -4.99 27.25 15.77
C ASN A 594 -6.03 26.75 14.77
N ALA A 595 -5.77 26.86 13.46
CA ALA A 595 -6.67 26.35 12.43
C ALA A 595 -6.85 24.83 12.55
N HIS A 596 -5.76 24.10 12.84
CA HIS A 596 -5.81 22.67 13.10
C HIS A 596 -6.64 22.35 14.36
N LEU A 597 -6.37 23.04 15.48
CA LEU A 597 -7.13 22.87 16.72
C LEU A 597 -8.63 23.16 16.51
N ASP A 598 -8.96 24.23 15.79
CA ASP A 598 -10.34 24.60 15.44
C ASP A 598 -11.02 23.51 14.59
N SER A 599 -10.28 22.89 13.68
CA SER A 599 -10.80 21.80 12.83
C SER A 599 -11.19 20.57 13.65
N LEU A 600 -10.38 20.18 14.63
CA LEU A 600 -10.70 19.07 15.52
C LEU A 600 -11.83 19.43 16.49
N LEU A 601 -11.80 20.63 17.08
CA LEU A 601 -12.86 21.08 17.98
C LEU A 601 -14.23 21.14 17.28
N ALA A 602 -14.28 21.41 15.98
CA ALA A 602 -15.53 21.35 15.21
C ALA A 602 -16.19 19.96 15.23
N LEU A 603 -15.40 18.90 15.40
CA LEU A 603 -15.87 17.51 15.53
C LEU A 603 -16.24 17.16 16.98
N PHE A 604 -15.42 17.58 17.96
CA PHE A 604 -15.65 17.25 19.38
C PHE A 604 -16.78 18.05 20.03
N THR A 605 -16.84 19.36 19.78
CA THR A 605 -17.73 20.28 20.50
C THR A 605 -19.19 19.84 20.52
N PRO A 606 -19.78 19.34 19.41
CA PRO A 606 -21.16 18.84 19.41
C PRO A 606 -21.41 17.66 20.35
N GLU A 607 -20.39 16.85 20.64
CA GLU A 607 -20.49 15.61 21.44
C GLU A 607 -20.21 15.83 22.93
N MET A 608 -19.47 16.89 23.27
CA MET A 608 -19.08 17.21 24.64
C MET A 608 -20.24 17.42 25.63
N PRO A 609 -21.43 17.94 25.27
CA PRO A 609 -22.54 18.04 26.22
C PRO A 609 -22.93 16.68 26.83
N ALA A 610 -22.94 15.60 26.04
CA ALA A 610 -23.28 14.27 26.51
C ALA A 610 -22.13 13.65 27.33
N GLN A 611 -20.87 13.87 26.92
CA GLN A 611 -19.67 13.55 27.70
C GLN A 611 -19.70 14.19 29.09
N CYS A 612 -19.91 15.51 29.15
CA CYS A 612 -19.99 16.26 30.40
C CYS A 612 -21.11 15.75 31.31
N ALA A 613 -22.29 15.46 30.74
CA ALA A 613 -23.42 14.95 31.50
C ALA A 613 -23.15 13.55 32.08
N ARG A 614 -22.51 12.65 31.31
CA ARG A 614 -22.23 11.27 31.72
C ARG A 614 -21.19 11.19 32.84
N TRP A 615 -20.17 12.04 32.77
CA TRP A 615 -19.02 12.00 33.67
C TRP A 615 -19.00 13.11 34.73
N GLY A 616 -20.06 13.92 34.82
CA GLY A 616 -20.30 14.83 35.93
C GLY A 616 -19.45 16.11 35.90
N THR A 617 -19.20 16.67 34.70
CA THR A 617 -18.53 17.97 34.52
C THR A 617 -19.42 18.95 33.74
N THR A 618 -18.94 20.17 33.51
CA THR A 618 -19.68 21.21 32.78
C THR A 618 -18.95 21.57 31.49
N MET A 619 -19.71 21.98 30.46
CA MET A 619 -19.14 22.51 29.22
C MET A 619 -18.13 23.62 29.49
N ALA A 620 -18.44 24.55 30.41
CA ALA A 620 -17.55 25.65 30.76
C ALA A 620 -16.20 25.20 31.35
N ALA A 621 -16.16 24.06 32.05
CA ALA A 621 -14.91 23.51 32.58
C ALA A 621 -14.04 22.91 31.46
N TRP A 622 -14.65 22.19 30.52
CA TRP A 622 -13.95 21.68 29.33
C TRP A 622 -13.46 22.83 28.43
N GLU A 623 -14.32 23.81 28.15
CA GLU A 623 -13.98 25.01 27.37
C GLU A 623 -12.79 25.77 27.98
N ALA A 624 -12.67 25.80 29.32
CA ALA A 624 -11.53 26.40 29.99
C ALA A 624 -10.22 25.63 29.73
N GLY A 625 -10.26 24.29 29.69
CA GLY A 625 -9.10 23.46 29.31
C GLY A 625 -8.68 23.68 27.86
N VAL A 626 -9.66 23.77 26.94
CA VAL A 626 -9.42 24.13 25.53
C VAL A 626 -8.81 25.52 25.40
N GLN A 627 -9.31 26.51 26.15
CA GLN A 627 -8.76 27.85 26.14
C GLN A 627 -7.32 27.88 26.67
N GLN A 628 -6.99 27.09 27.70
CA GLN A 628 -5.62 26.97 28.20
C GLN A 628 -4.66 26.41 27.14
N LEU A 629 -5.07 25.38 26.41
CA LEU A 629 -4.30 24.84 25.29
C LEU A 629 -4.07 25.91 24.21
N ARG A 630 -5.13 26.65 23.83
CA ARG A 630 -5.04 27.73 22.85
C ARG A 630 -4.11 28.85 23.29
N ASP A 631 -4.20 29.27 24.56
CA ASP A 631 -3.36 30.32 25.11
C ASP A 631 -1.88 29.88 25.12
N PHE A 632 -1.62 28.61 25.42
CA PHE A 632 -0.27 28.05 25.33
C PHE A 632 0.25 28.09 23.89
N ILE A 633 -0.53 27.63 22.91
CA ILE A 633 -0.15 27.67 21.47
C ILE A 633 0.19 29.10 21.05
N ASN A 634 -0.66 30.07 21.39
CA ASN A 634 -0.48 31.48 21.03
C ASN A 634 0.75 32.12 21.69
N ALA A 635 1.07 31.72 22.92
CA ALA A 635 2.31 32.15 23.57
C ALA A 635 3.52 31.49 22.87
N ARG A 636 3.46 30.18 22.64
CA ARG A 636 4.56 29.35 22.12
C ARG A 636 5.06 29.84 20.76
N CYS A 637 4.17 30.05 19.81
CA CYS A 637 4.54 30.47 18.45
C CYS A 637 5.26 31.83 18.38
N VAL A 638 5.18 32.64 19.45
CA VAL A 638 5.89 33.93 19.55
C VAL A 638 7.18 33.77 20.36
N THR A 639 7.13 33.11 21.51
CA THR A 639 8.28 32.98 22.42
C THR A 639 9.42 32.18 21.81
N THR A 640 9.09 31.16 21.01
CA THR A 640 10.10 30.35 20.31
C THR A 640 10.98 31.19 19.38
N GLN A 641 10.49 32.28 18.78
CA GLN A 641 11.32 33.12 17.91
C GLN A 641 12.52 33.73 18.64
N GLN A 642 12.33 34.14 19.89
CA GLN A 642 13.43 34.65 20.73
C GLN A 642 14.28 33.49 21.26
N GLY A 643 13.64 32.40 21.69
CA GLY A 643 14.36 31.21 22.15
C GLY A 643 15.32 30.64 21.09
N MET A 644 14.95 30.67 19.81
CA MET A 644 15.85 30.26 18.71
C MET A 644 17.12 31.13 18.62
N VAL A 645 16.98 32.44 18.85
CA VAL A 645 18.13 33.37 18.88
C VAL A 645 19.03 33.07 20.07
N ASP A 646 18.43 32.87 21.24
CA ASP A 646 19.15 32.65 22.48
C ASP A 646 19.85 31.27 22.50
N CYS A 647 19.26 30.25 21.87
CA CYS A 647 19.80 28.88 21.81
C CYS A 647 20.99 28.71 20.86
N TYR A 648 20.93 29.31 19.67
CA TYR A 648 21.85 28.98 18.57
C TYR A 648 22.66 30.18 18.08
N ASP A 649 22.78 31.23 18.90
CA ASP A 649 23.53 32.47 18.60
C ASP A 649 23.16 33.08 17.23
N LEU A 650 21.87 33.02 16.88
CA LEU A 650 21.40 33.46 15.56
C LEU A 650 21.35 34.99 15.45
N GLU A 651 21.57 35.51 14.24
CA GLU A 651 21.36 36.93 13.94
C GLU A 651 19.95 37.17 13.37
N GLY A 652 19.30 38.29 13.70
CA GLY A 652 17.93 38.59 13.26
C GLY A 652 16.95 38.74 14.43
N PRO A 653 15.65 38.44 14.27
CA PRO A 653 14.99 37.87 13.08
C PRO A 653 14.92 38.81 11.87
N TYR A 654 14.89 38.23 10.66
CA TYR A 654 14.72 38.94 9.39
C TYR A 654 13.43 38.50 8.69
N ASN A 655 12.58 39.45 8.32
CA ASN A 655 11.42 39.15 7.47
C ASN A 655 11.89 38.97 6.02
N VAL A 656 11.61 37.83 5.41
CA VAL A 656 12.00 37.55 4.03
C VAL A 656 10.75 37.26 3.22
N THR A 657 10.62 37.92 2.08
CA THR A 657 9.53 37.68 1.13
C THR A 657 10.02 36.87 -0.05
N LEU A 658 9.44 35.70 -0.28
CA LEU A 658 9.73 34.82 -1.40
C LEU A 658 8.69 35.01 -2.50
N VAL A 659 9.13 35.13 -3.74
CA VAL A 659 8.28 35.37 -4.92
C VAL A 659 8.67 34.42 -6.03
N VAL A 660 7.68 33.89 -6.76
CA VAL A 660 7.90 33.11 -7.99
C VAL A 660 7.42 33.93 -9.18
N GLN A 661 8.24 34.00 -10.24
CA GLN A 661 7.92 34.70 -11.48
C GLN A 661 8.23 33.85 -12.72
N PRO A 662 7.28 33.73 -13.68
CA PRO A 662 5.87 34.13 -13.59
C PRO A 662 5.11 33.38 -12.47
N PRO A 663 3.97 33.88 -11.97
CA PRO A 663 3.19 33.13 -10.98
C PRO A 663 2.84 31.72 -11.47
N LEU A 664 2.93 30.72 -10.59
CA LEU A 664 2.67 29.29 -10.86
C LEU A 664 3.69 28.59 -11.80
N SER A 665 4.82 29.21 -12.12
CA SER A 665 5.87 28.59 -12.97
C SER A 665 6.81 27.66 -12.20
N GLY A 666 6.73 27.64 -10.87
CA GLY A 666 7.67 26.93 -10.02
C GLY A 666 7.37 27.10 -8.53
N LYS A 667 8.26 26.53 -7.72
CA LYS A 667 8.27 26.57 -6.26
C LYS A 667 9.68 26.91 -5.78
N ILE A 668 9.74 27.43 -4.56
CA ILE A 668 10.97 27.68 -3.81
C ILE A 668 10.96 26.75 -2.60
N ARG A 669 11.96 25.88 -2.53
CA ARG A 669 12.30 25.14 -1.31
C ARG A 669 13.35 25.95 -0.55
N ILE A 670 13.14 26.17 0.74
CA ILE A 670 14.19 26.65 1.65
C ILE A 670 14.45 25.54 2.66
N ASN A 671 15.71 25.18 2.83
CA ASN A 671 16.18 24.08 3.66
C ASN A 671 15.33 22.80 3.51
N SER A 672 14.35 22.59 4.40
CA SER A 672 13.50 21.40 4.45
C SER A 672 12.07 21.61 3.93
N GLU A 673 11.62 22.85 3.72
CA GLU A 673 10.22 23.17 3.45
C GLU A 673 9.97 23.78 2.07
N ILE A 674 8.77 23.52 1.53
CA ILE A 674 8.22 24.16 0.33
C ILE A 674 6.98 24.95 0.74
N TYR A 675 6.98 26.24 0.46
CA TYR A 675 5.86 27.10 0.85
C TYR A 675 4.65 26.98 -0.08
N PRO A 676 3.42 27.01 0.47
CA PRO A 676 2.22 26.66 -0.29
C PRO A 676 1.76 27.74 -1.28
N SER A 677 2.22 28.98 -1.13
CA SER A 677 1.79 30.10 -2.00
C SER A 677 2.84 31.21 -2.08
N TYR A 678 2.83 31.98 -3.17
CA TYR A 678 3.73 33.12 -3.39
C TYR A 678 2.91 34.38 -3.74
N PRO A 679 3.28 35.58 -3.25
CA PRO A 679 4.40 35.84 -2.35
C PRO A 679 4.18 35.25 -0.95
N PHE A 680 5.24 34.64 -0.40
CA PHE A 680 5.28 34.14 0.98
C PHE A 680 6.16 35.06 1.82
N THR A 681 5.77 35.42 3.04
CA THR A 681 6.64 36.16 3.96
C THR A 681 6.81 35.37 5.25
N GLY A 682 8.07 35.07 5.60
CA GLY A 682 8.46 34.33 6.80
C GLY A 682 9.60 35.00 7.56
N VAL A 683 9.89 34.48 8.76
CA VAL A 683 10.98 34.89 9.63
C VAL A 683 12.16 33.95 9.46
N PHE A 684 13.31 34.48 9.08
CA PHE A 684 14.56 33.75 8.92
C PHE A 684 15.69 34.42 9.70
N TYR A 685 16.81 33.72 9.82
CA TYR A 685 17.90 34.10 10.69
C TYR A 685 19.25 34.02 9.99
N GLY A 686 20.17 34.89 10.41
CA GLY A 686 21.59 34.88 10.06
C GLY A 686 22.41 34.07 11.06
N GLY A 687 23.71 33.97 10.81
CA GLY A 687 24.62 33.13 11.62
C GLY A 687 24.53 31.62 11.32
N ILE A 688 23.62 31.22 10.42
CA ILE A 688 23.41 29.84 9.98
C ILE A 688 23.35 29.74 8.46
N ASN A 689 23.86 28.63 7.89
CA ASN A 689 23.74 28.40 6.45
C ASN A 689 22.31 28.05 6.08
N THR A 690 21.77 28.72 5.07
CA THR A 690 20.46 28.45 4.49
C THR A 690 20.63 27.96 3.05
N GLY A 691 20.02 26.82 2.74
CA GLY A 691 19.92 26.31 1.38
C GLY A 691 18.61 26.72 0.73
N MET A 692 18.63 27.08 -0.56
CA MET A 692 17.43 27.32 -1.36
C MET A 692 17.50 26.61 -2.70
N GLU A 693 16.35 26.17 -3.19
CA GLU A 693 16.21 25.53 -4.49
C GLU A 693 15.00 26.06 -5.25
N GLY A 694 15.22 26.47 -6.50
CA GLY A 694 14.16 26.86 -7.43
C GLY A 694 13.67 25.65 -8.20
N ILE A 695 12.51 25.12 -7.83
CA ILE A 695 11.94 23.89 -8.39
C ILE A 695 10.94 24.27 -9.49
N PRO A 696 11.21 24.01 -10.77
CA PRO A 696 10.28 24.35 -11.85
C PRO A 696 9.01 23.48 -11.80
N GLU A 697 7.88 24.07 -12.17
CA GLU A 697 6.67 23.30 -12.52
C GLU A 697 6.82 22.67 -13.92
N GLN A 698 5.89 21.79 -14.29
CA GLN A 698 5.87 21.18 -15.62
C GLN A 698 5.91 22.24 -16.74
N ASP A 699 6.74 22.01 -17.76
CA ASP A 699 6.98 22.92 -18.89
C ASP A 699 7.65 24.25 -18.53
N TRP A 700 8.36 24.30 -17.40
CA TRP A 700 9.21 25.42 -17.01
C TRP A 700 10.64 24.94 -16.72
N VAL A 701 11.58 25.86 -16.81
CA VAL A 701 12.95 25.69 -16.33
C VAL A 701 13.31 26.85 -15.43
N PHE A 702 14.09 26.57 -14.38
CA PHE A 702 14.66 27.61 -13.54
C PHE A 702 15.60 28.49 -14.39
N ASP A 703 15.49 29.81 -14.24
CA ASP A 703 16.31 30.77 -14.98
C ASP A 703 17.37 31.41 -14.08
N HIS A 704 16.94 32.15 -13.05
CA HIS A 704 17.83 32.78 -12.09
C HIS A 704 17.09 33.25 -10.82
N TRP A 705 17.88 33.60 -9.82
CA TRP A 705 17.46 34.30 -8.62
C TRP A 705 17.65 35.81 -8.77
N GLU A 706 16.70 36.58 -8.24
CA GLU A 706 16.83 38.02 -7.99
C GLU A 706 16.62 38.28 -6.50
N ALA A 707 17.50 39.05 -5.87
CA ALA A 707 17.40 39.41 -4.46
C ALA A 707 17.83 40.87 -4.27
N ASN A 708 17.25 41.58 -3.30
CA ASN A 708 17.58 43.00 -3.08
C ASN A 708 18.88 43.16 -2.29
N ASN A 709 19.15 42.26 -1.33
CA ASN A 709 20.21 42.45 -0.34
C ASN A 709 21.22 41.31 -0.27
N HIS A 710 20.96 40.14 -0.87
CA HIS A 710 21.85 38.98 -0.83
C HIS A 710 22.36 38.57 -2.21
N VAL A 711 23.52 37.91 -2.21
CA VAL A 711 24.11 37.22 -3.36
C VAL A 711 24.25 35.76 -3.00
N PHE A 712 23.86 34.88 -3.92
CA PHE A 712 23.80 33.45 -3.69
C PHE A 712 25.01 32.72 -4.29
N LEU A 713 25.42 31.63 -3.65
CA LEU A 713 26.49 30.76 -4.11
C LEU A 713 25.92 29.40 -4.55
N PRO A 714 26.47 28.76 -5.61
CA PRO A 714 27.66 29.19 -6.36
C PRO A 714 27.42 30.36 -7.32
N SER A 715 26.18 30.57 -7.78
CA SER A 715 25.80 31.75 -8.56
C SER A 715 24.30 32.06 -8.44
N MET A 716 23.88 33.23 -8.94
CA MET A 716 22.45 33.59 -9.05
C MET A 716 21.72 32.78 -10.13
N THR A 717 22.40 32.02 -10.98
CA THR A 717 21.79 31.22 -12.06
C THR A 717 21.71 29.73 -11.74
N ASP A 718 22.30 29.29 -10.63
CA ASP A 718 22.14 27.92 -10.15
C ASP A 718 20.82 27.79 -9.40
N SER A 719 20.07 26.71 -9.66
CA SER A 719 18.80 26.46 -8.96
C SER A 719 19.05 26.19 -7.47
N LEU A 720 20.03 25.35 -7.15
CA LEU A 720 20.43 25.07 -5.77
C LEU A 720 21.50 26.05 -5.32
N VAL A 721 21.20 26.83 -4.29
CA VAL A 721 22.09 27.83 -3.73
C VAL A 721 22.20 27.76 -2.22
N ASN A 722 23.30 28.27 -1.67
CA ASN A 722 23.51 28.46 -0.24
C ASN A 722 23.97 29.89 0.07
N PHE A 723 23.56 30.41 1.22
CA PHE A 723 23.93 31.73 1.74
C PHE A 723 23.58 31.85 3.23
N GLN A 724 23.84 33.01 3.82
CA GLN A 724 23.38 33.36 5.17
C GLN A 724 22.60 34.68 5.09
N PHE A 725 21.48 34.76 5.80
CA PHE A 725 20.75 36.03 5.91
C PHE A 725 21.55 37.02 6.77
N THR A 726 21.54 38.29 6.38
CA THR A 726 22.14 39.39 7.15
C THR A 726 21.17 40.54 7.36
N THR A 727 20.03 40.51 6.65
CA THR A 727 18.97 41.50 6.72
C THR A 727 17.67 40.97 6.10
N THR A 728 16.58 41.73 6.22
CA THR A 728 15.30 41.50 5.52
C THR A 728 15.52 41.55 4.01
N ASP A 729 14.87 40.68 3.23
CA ASP A 729 15.00 40.68 1.77
C ASP A 729 13.69 40.33 1.06
N THR A 730 13.64 40.61 -0.24
CA THR A 730 12.67 40.03 -1.17
C THR A 730 13.45 39.24 -2.21
N ILE A 731 13.21 37.93 -2.25
CA ILE A 731 13.90 36.99 -3.13
C ILE A 731 12.88 36.48 -4.16
N VAL A 732 13.25 36.58 -5.43
CA VAL A 732 12.43 36.15 -6.57
C VAL A 732 13.12 34.98 -7.27
N ALA A 733 12.43 33.86 -7.41
CA ALA A 733 12.81 32.80 -8.33
C ALA A 733 12.18 33.06 -9.70
N TRP A 734 13.03 33.28 -10.71
CA TRP A 734 12.60 33.43 -12.09
C TRP A 734 12.65 32.09 -12.82
N PHE A 735 11.58 31.79 -13.54
CA PHE A 735 11.47 30.64 -14.43
C PHE A 735 11.12 31.11 -15.84
N LYS A 736 11.48 30.28 -16.83
CA LYS A 736 11.15 30.52 -18.24
C LYS A 736 10.66 29.23 -18.89
N PRO A 737 9.88 29.32 -19.99
CA PRO A 737 9.56 28.13 -20.78
C PRO A 737 10.85 27.47 -21.31
N PRO A 738 10.88 26.13 -21.47
CA PRO A 738 12.02 25.43 -22.04
C PRO A 738 12.28 25.89 -23.47
N THR A 739 13.55 25.96 -23.86
CA THR A 739 13.95 26.24 -25.25
C THR A 739 13.44 25.13 -26.16
N GLN A 740 12.76 25.49 -27.26
CA GLN A 740 12.32 24.55 -28.28
C GLN A 740 12.89 24.91 -29.66
N TYR A 741 13.30 23.89 -30.42
CA TYR A 741 13.85 24.04 -31.76
C TYR A 741 12.92 23.44 -32.82
N PRO A 742 12.63 24.17 -33.91
CA PRO A 742 11.88 23.62 -35.04
C PRO A 742 12.79 22.72 -35.90
N ILE A 743 12.37 21.47 -36.08
CA ILE A 743 13.05 20.44 -36.87
C ILE A 743 12.19 20.14 -38.10
N VAL A 744 12.80 20.24 -39.28
CA VAL A 744 12.16 19.91 -40.55
C VAL A 744 12.49 18.47 -40.92
N LEU A 745 11.48 17.61 -41.02
CA LEU A 745 11.65 16.25 -41.53
C LEU A 745 11.36 16.21 -43.02
N MET A 746 12.20 15.50 -43.77
CA MET A 746 12.10 15.34 -45.22
C MET A 746 12.47 13.92 -45.67
N THR A 747 11.97 13.55 -46.84
CA THR A 747 12.41 12.39 -47.62
C THR A 747 12.87 12.87 -49.00
N ASP A 748 13.93 12.25 -49.53
CA ASP A 748 14.42 12.49 -50.89
C ASP A 748 14.54 11.16 -51.64
N PRO A 749 13.71 10.86 -52.66
CA PRO A 749 12.65 11.72 -53.20
C PRO A 749 11.48 11.95 -52.21
N PRO A 750 10.66 13.00 -52.40
CA PRO A 750 9.57 13.30 -51.47
C PRO A 750 8.53 12.17 -51.35
N ASN A 751 8.14 11.86 -50.12
CA ASN A 751 7.10 10.88 -49.75
C ASN A 751 7.43 9.44 -50.16
N THR A 752 8.71 9.08 -50.23
CA THR A 752 9.14 7.70 -50.55
C THR A 752 9.46 6.86 -49.31
N ALA A 753 9.24 7.39 -48.11
CA ALA A 753 9.37 6.65 -46.85
C ALA A 753 8.33 7.14 -45.84
N THR A 754 8.13 6.35 -44.79
CA THR A 754 7.52 6.76 -43.53
C THR A 754 8.63 7.11 -42.53
N VAL A 755 8.52 8.22 -41.81
CA VAL A 755 9.47 8.61 -40.76
C VAL A 755 8.77 8.54 -39.42
N GLU A 756 9.34 7.80 -38.47
CA GLU A 756 8.97 7.87 -37.06
C GLU A 756 9.92 8.83 -36.35
N PHE A 757 9.37 9.76 -35.57
CA PHE A 757 10.11 10.78 -34.84
C PHE A 757 9.49 10.95 -33.46
N ASN A 758 10.26 10.62 -32.42
CA ASN A 758 9.83 10.62 -31.02
C ASN A 758 8.53 9.82 -30.78
N GLY A 759 8.44 8.62 -31.37
CA GLY A 759 7.26 7.75 -31.29
C GLY A 759 6.04 8.21 -32.10
N GLN A 760 6.14 9.29 -32.89
CA GLN A 760 5.08 9.77 -33.79
C GLN A 760 5.43 9.48 -35.26
N THR A 761 4.46 9.00 -36.03
CA THR A 761 4.66 8.60 -37.43
C THR A 761 4.22 9.69 -38.42
N TYR A 762 5.08 9.98 -39.40
CA TYR A 762 4.86 10.96 -40.46
C TYR A 762 5.00 10.31 -41.84
N THR A 763 4.06 10.62 -42.75
CA THR A 763 3.99 10.04 -44.11
C THR A 763 3.93 11.09 -45.23
N SER A 764 3.91 12.38 -44.87
CA SER A 764 3.86 13.51 -45.79
C SER A 764 4.96 14.51 -45.46
N PHE A 765 5.81 14.83 -46.43
CA PHE A 765 7.02 15.63 -46.25
C PHE A 765 7.08 16.80 -47.25
N PRO A 766 7.60 17.97 -46.85
CA PRO A 766 8.22 18.28 -45.55
C PRO A 766 7.20 18.45 -44.40
N VAL A 767 7.61 18.15 -43.16
CA VAL A 767 6.85 18.45 -41.93
C VAL A 767 7.76 19.12 -40.90
N VAL A 768 7.22 20.05 -40.11
CA VAL A 768 7.96 20.74 -39.03
C VAL A 768 7.46 20.23 -37.68
N VAL A 769 8.38 19.81 -36.82
CA VAL A 769 8.14 19.35 -35.45
C VAL A 769 8.97 20.18 -34.47
N ASN A 770 8.50 20.41 -33.25
CA ASN A 770 9.27 21.13 -32.22
C ASN A 770 9.81 20.14 -31.19
N VAL A 771 11.07 20.33 -30.80
CA VAL A 771 11.76 19.48 -29.82
C VAL A 771 12.41 20.35 -28.74
N GLY A 772 12.45 19.85 -27.51
CA GLY A 772 13.19 20.49 -26.42
C GLY A 772 14.69 20.47 -26.69
N GLU A 773 15.39 21.48 -26.18
CA GLU A 773 16.85 21.51 -26.15
C GLU A 773 17.42 20.34 -25.34
N ASP A 774 18.44 19.68 -25.89
CA ASP A 774 19.16 18.55 -25.27
C ASP A 774 18.28 17.35 -24.86
N VAL A 775 17.08 17.23 -25.45
CA VAL A 775 16.22 16.06 -25.27
C VAL A 775 16.60 14.99 -26.28
N PRO A 776 16.87 13.73 -25.87
CA PRO A 776 17.12 12.64 -26.79
C PRO A 776 15.85 12.28 -27.56
N VAL A 777 15.94 12.27 -28.89
CA VAL A 777 14.84 11.96 -29.79
C VAL A 777 15.20 10.80 -30.69
N ASP A 778 14.41 9.73 -30.64
CA ASP A 778 14.53 8.60 -31.56
C ASP A 778 13.91 8.92 -32.92
N VAL A 779 14.64 8.59 -33.98
CA VAL A 779 14.27 8.83 -35.36
C VAL A 779 14.47 7.55 -36.16
N SER A 780 13.49 7.17 -36.98
CA SER A 780 13.65 6.08 -37.94
C SER A 780 12.96 6.34 -39.27
N ALA A 781 13.49 5.78 -40.36
CA ALA A 781 12.87 5.81 -41.69
C ALA A 781 12.58 4.40 -42.19
N THR A 782 11.33 4.17 -42.60
CA THR A 782 10.88 2.94 -43.27
C THR A 782 10.56 3.25 -44.73
N PRO A 783 11.38 2.78 -45.70
CA PRO A 783 11.13 2.98 -47.12
C PRO A 783 9.77 2.45 -47.59
N ASN A 784 9.13 3.18 -48.49
CA ASN A 784 7.95 2.71 -49.20
C ASN A 784 8.34 1.61 -50.20
N THR A 785 7.33 0.88 -50.69
CA THR A 785 7.51 -0.17 -51.70
C THR A 785 8.30 0.36 -52.91
N PHE A 786 9.33 -0.38 -53.32
CA PHE A 786 10.27 -0.07 -54.42
C PHE A 786 11.41 0.93 -54.13
N TYR A 787 11.59 1.36 -52.88
CA TYR A 787 12.72 2.21 -52.49
C TYR A 787 13.58 1.51 -51.45
N ASP A 788 14.89 1.75 -51.52
CA ASP A 788 15.84 1.39 -50.48
C ASP A 788 16.30 2.65 -49.74
N PHE A 789 16.37 2.57 -48.41
CA PHE A 789 17.04 3.59 -47.61
C PHE A 789 18.53 3.63 -47.95
N VAL A 790 19.11 4.82 -48.06
CA VAL A 790 20.54 5.00 -48.36
C VAL A 790 21.27 5.57 -47.17
N TYR A 791 20.90 6.78 -46.73
CA TYR A 791 21.48 7.43 -45.57
C TYR A 791 20.63 8.61 -45.07
N TRP A 792 20.89 9.06 -43.84
CA TRP A 792 20.37 10.30 -43.29
C TRP A 792 21.31 11.48 -43.54
N GLU A 793 20.77 12.59 -44.06
CA GLU A 793 21.42 13.90 -44.00
C GLU A 793 20.84 14.65 -42.80
N VAL A 794 21.71 14.97 -41.83
CA VAL A 794 21.42 15.83 -40.68
C VAL A 794 22.30 17.06 -40.83
N ARG A 795 21.71 18.26 -40.87
CA ARG A 795 22.44 19.45 -41.31
C ARG A 795 23.23 20.15 -40.21
N HIS A 796 22.69 20.21 -39.00
CA HIS A 796 23.26 21.06 -37.93
C HIS A 796 23.54 20.32 -36.62
N ASN A 797 22.87 19.21 -36.33
CA ASN A 797 23.06 18.42 -35.11
C ASN A 797 23.73 17.07 -35.41
N ILE A 798 24.22 16.41 -34.36
CA ILE A 798 25.02 15.19 -34.47
C ILE A 798 24.23 14.02 -33.87
N PRO A 799 23.83 13.01 -34.67
CA PRO A 799 23.25 11.76 -34.17
C PRO A 799 24.18 11.03 -33.19
N ASN A 800 23.61 10.17 -32.34
CA ASN A 800 24.33 9.27 -31.43
C ASN A 800 25.12 8.15 -32.16
N THR A 801 25.12 8.14 -33.48
CA THR A 801 25.83 7.22 -34.35
C THR A 801 26.62 8.00 -35.40
N ASN A 802 27.81 7.52 -35.75
CA ASN A 802 28.59 8.02 -36.87
C ASN A 802 28.24 7.31 -38.20
N ASP A 803 27.35 6.32 -38.16
CA ASP A 803 26.87 5.59 -39.32
C ASP A 803 25.53 6.15 -39.79
N SER A 804 25.57 7.06 -40.76
CA SER A 804 24.36 7.64 -41.36
C SER A 804 23.59 6.67 -42.23
N THR A 805 24.11 5.46 -42.50
CA THR A 805 23.43 4.44 -43.32
C THR A 805 22.48 3.55 -42.52
N ARG A 806 22.43 3.73 -41.20
CA ARG A 806 21.39 3.13 -40.36
C ARG A 806 20.05 3.83 -40.57
N PRO A 807 18.94 3.09 -40.71
CA PRO A 807 17.62 3.70 -40.84
C PRO A 807 17.14 4.36 -39.55
N ASP A 808 17.72 3.98 -38.41
CA ASP A 808 17.38 4.40 -37.05
C ASP A 808 18.58 5.03 -36.30
N PHE A 809 18.31 6.09 -35.53
CA PHE A 809 19.26 6.71 -34.60
C PHE A 809 18.54 7.55 -33.53
N THR A 810 19.28 7.97 -32.49
CA THR A 810 18.82 8.96 -31.50
C THR A 810 19.62 10.26 -31.67
N ILE A 811 19.01 11.41 -31.49
CA ILE A 811 19.68 12.72 -31.61
C ILE A 811 19.20 13.71 -30.55
N ASN A 812 20.13 14.54 -30.07
CA ASN A 812 19.84 15.69 -29.21
C ASN A 812 19.94 16.97 -30.04
N PHE A 813 19.06 17.93 -29.78
CA PHE A 813 19.00 19.17 -30.55
C PHE A 813 19.44 20.38 -29.72
N PHE A 814 20.37 21.16 -30.28
CA PHE A 814 20.86 22.42 -29.70
C PHE A 814 20.58 23.63 -30.62
N GLY A 815 19.72 23.42 -31.62
CA GLY A 815 19.36 24.41 -32.63
C GLY A 815 18.36 23.84 -33.64
N PRO A 816 17.71 24.70 -34.45
CA PRO A 816 16.87 24.26 -35.56
C PRO A 816 17.63 23.34 -36.53
N ASP A 817 16.95 22.36 -37.12
CA ASP A 817 17.60 21.45 -38.08
C ASP A 817 16.68 20.98 -39.21
N THR A 818 17.27 20.32 -40.20
CA THR A 818 16.57 19.57 -41.24
C THR A 818 17.16 18.17 -41.31
N LEU A 819 16.32 17.16 -41.12
CA LEU A 819 16.65 15.75 -41.27
C LEU A 819 16.06 15.25 -42.58
N ILE A 820 16.90 14.70 -43.45
CA ILE A 820 16.49 14.17 -44.76
C ILE A 820 16.86 12.70 -44.85
N ALA A 821 15.86 11.83 -44.98
CA ALA A 821 16.10 10.45 -45.35
C ALA A 821 16.31 10.38 -46.87
N HIS A 822 17.51 10.01 -47.31
CA HIS A 822 17.84 9.79 -48.71
C HIS A 822 17.51 8.35 -49.10
N LEU A 823 16.71 8.19 -50.14
CA LEU A 823 16.25 6.92 -50.68
C LEU A 823 16.64 6.80 -52.15
N LYS A 824 16.81 5.56 -52.60
CA LYS A 824 17.01 5.26 -54.03
C LYS A 824 15.92 4.31 -54.51
N PRO A 825 15.42 4.49 -55.74
CA PRO A 825 14.64 3.46 -56.40
C PRO A 825 15.41 2.14 -56.46
N GLN A 826 14.71 1.03 -56.25
CA GLN A 826 15.20 -0.29 -56.57
C GLN A 826 15.32 -0.45 -58.09
N GLU A 827 16.25 -1.30 -58.55
CA GLU A 827 16.40 -1.55 -59.99
C GLU A 827 15.34 -2.54 -60.49
N TYR A 828 14.69 -2.19 -61.61
CA TYR A 828 13.85 -3.10 -62.36
C TYR A 828 14.64 -4.32 -62.84
N GLY A 829 14.11 -5.50 -62.55
CA GLY A 829 14.66 -6.76 -63.01
C GLY A 829 13.54 -7.69 -63.43
N PHE A 830 13.65 -8.27 -64.63
CA PHE A 830 12.81 -9.39 -65.03
C PHE A 830 13.67 -10.45 -65.69
N TRP A 831 13.48 -11.69 -65.25
CA TRP A 831 14.17 -12.83 -65.80
C TRP A 831 13.20 -14.00 -65.94
N ALA A 832 13.22 -14.64 -67.10
CA ALA A 832 12.44 -15.83 -67.37
C ALA A 832 13.37 -16.97 -67.77
N PRO A 833 13.23 -18.18 -67.16
CA PRO A 833 13.94 -19.36 -67.62
C PRO A 833 13.63 -19.65 -69.10
N ASN A 834 14.51 -20.34 -69.81
CA ASN A 834 14.26 -20.73 -71.22
C ASN A 834 13.91 -22.22 -71.37
N ALA A 835 13.86 -22.97 -70.27
CA ALA A 835 13.53 -24.38 -70.22
C ALA A 835 13.04 -24.77 -68.82
N PHE A 836 12.22 -25.81 -68.76
CA PHE A 836 11.82 -26.48 -67.52
C PHE A 836 11.43 -27.93 -67.82
N THR A 837 11.39 -28.78 -66.79
CA THR A 837 11.22 -30.24 -66.88
C THR A 837 9.99 -30.69 -66.09
N PRO A 838 8.76 -30.50 -66.59
CA PRO A 838 7.54 -30.95 -65.91
C PRO A 838 7.40 -32.48 -65.97
N ASN A 839 8.16 -33.17 -65.14
CA ASN A 839 8.23 -34.63 -65.03
C ASN A 839 7.72 -35.15 -63.66
N GLY A 840 7.41 -34.26 -62.72
CA GLY A 840 6.87 -34.55 -61.39
C GLY A 840 7.92 -34.95 -60.36
N ASP A 841 9.20 -34.63 -60.57
CA ASP A 841 10.29 -34.92 -59.62
C ASP A 841 10.50 -33.84 -58.54
N GLY A 842 9.75 -32.74 -58.61
CA GLY A 842 9.83 -31.59 -57.71
C GLY A 842 10.86 -30.54 -58.14
N ILE A 843 11.59 -30.74 -59.25
CA ILE A 843 12.69 -29.89 -59.70
C ILE A 843 12.37 -29.33 -61.09
N ASN A 844 12.25 -28.00 -61.19
CA ASN A 844 11.88 -27.29 -62.43
C ASN A 844 10.58 -27.81 -63.06
N ASP A 845 9.63 -28.28 -62.24
CA ASP A 845 8.31 -28.73 -62.71
C ASP A 845 7.42 -27.57 -63.16
N THR A 846 7.71 -26.35 -62.67
CA THR A 846 7.00 -25.14 -63.01
C THR A 846 7.95 -24.13 -63.61
N TRP A 847 7.58 -23.57 -64.75
CA TRP A 847 8.23 -22.41 -65.33
C TRP A 847 7.68 -21.12 -64.69
N LEU A 848 8.50 -20.49 -63.84
CA LEU A 848 8.14 -19.25 -63.14
C LEU A 848 9.18 -18.16 -63.45
N PRO A 849 8.79 -17.07 -64.12
CA PRO A 849 9.64 -15.89 -64.23
C PRO A 849 9.85 -15.21 -62.88
N TRP A 850 11.04 -14.65 -62.66
CA TRP A 850 11.36 -13.80 -61.52
C TRP A 850 11.29 -12.33 -61.90
N GLY A 851 10.77 -11.50 -61.00
CA GLY A 851 10.58 -10.08 -61.23
C GLY A 851 10.78 -9.23 -59.99
N ASN A 852 11.42 -8.07 -60.16
CA ASN A 852 11.65 -7.04 -59.16
C ASN A 852 11.14 -5.68 -59.68
N VAL A 853 10.58 -4.85 -58.79
CA VAL A 853 9.98 -3.55 -59.15
C VAL A 853 8.86 -3.70 -60.19
N ILE A 854 7.97 -4.66 -59.97
CA ILE A 854 6.81 -4.91 -60.83
C ILE A 854 5.56 -4.36 -60.16
N ASP A 855 4.84 -3.50 -60.87
CA ASP A 855 3.48 -3.13 -60.51
C ASP A 855 2.57 -4.37 -60.67
N PRO A 856 1.96 -4.88 -59.58
CA PRO A 856 1.10 -6.06 -59.64
C PRO A 856 -0.11 -5.90 -60.57
N GLU A 857 -0.58 -4.67 -60.80
CA GLU A 857 -1.72 -4.40 -61.69
C GLU A 857 -1.32 -4.29 -63.16
N GLY A 858 -0.01 -4.19 -63.44
CA GLY A 858 0.54 -3.97 -64.78
C GLY A 858 1.24 -5.17 -65.41
N PHE A 859 1.03 -6.39 -64.90
CA PHE A 859 1.66 -7.62 -65.39
C PHE A 859 0.71 -8.44 -66.27
N ASP A 860 1.17 -8.87 -67.44
CA ASP A 860 0.49 -9.83 -68.33
C ASP A 860 1.53 -10.70 -69.04
N LEU A 861 1.36 -12.01 -68.95
CA LEU A 861 2.25 -12.99 -69.56
C LEU A 861 1.45 -14.11 -70.23
N GLN A 862 1.80 -14.44 -71.46
CA GLN A 862 1.11 -15.39 -72.32
C GLN A 862 2.11 -16.31 -73.01
N VAL A 863 1.82 -17.61 -73.07
CA VAL A 863 2.66 -18.65 -73.68
C VAL A 863 1.89 -19.33 -74.80
N TYR A 864 2.53 -19.54 -75.94
CA TYR A 864 1.95 -20.06 -77.17
C TYR A 864 2.74 -21.24 -77.74
N ASP A 865 2.05 -22.15 -78.42
CA ASP A 865 2.68 -23.20 -79.22
C ASP A 865 3.19 -22.70 -80.58
N ARG A 866 3.79 -23.60 -81.37
CA ARG A 866 4.34 -23.27 -82.70
C ARG A 866 3.28 -22.88 -83.75
N TRP A 867 2.01 -23.18 -83.50
CA TRP A 867 0.89 -22.86 -84.38
C TRP A 867 0.16 -21.58 -83.96
N GLY A 868 0.60 -20.94 -82.87
CA GLY A 868 0.01 -19.73 -82.31
C GLY A 868 -1.17 -19.99 -81.36
N GLN A 869 -1.38 -21.24 -80.93
CA GLN A 869 -2.39 -21.57 -79.92
C GLN A 869 -1.90 -21.15 -78.53
N LEU A 870 -2.74 -20.46 -77.76
CA LEU A 870 -2.47 -20.08 -76.37
C LEU A 870 -2.45 -21.31 -75.47
N MET A 871 -1.38 -21.49 -74.71
CA MET A 871 -1.12 -22.63 -73.83
C MET A 871 -1.25 -22.23 -72.36
N TYR A 872 -0.81 -21.03 -71.99
CA TYR A 872 -0.86 -20.51 -70.63
C TYR A 872 -0.95 -18.98 -70.64
N ALA A 873 -1.63 -18.40 -69.65
CA ALA A 873 -1.63 -16.96 -69.42
C ALA A 873 -1.73 -16.66 -67.92
N SER A 874 -1.06 -15.60 -67.44
CA SER A 874 -1.23 -15.07 -66.09
C SER A 874 -1.07 -13.54 -66.05
N ASN A 875 -1.80 -12.90 -65.15
CA ASN A 875 -1.67 -11.49 -64.78
C ASN A 875 -1.02 -11.29 -63.40
N ASN A 876 -0.49 -12.36 -62.79
CA ASN A 876 0.21 -12.31 -61.52
C ASN A 876 1.68 -12.72 -61.73
N PRO A 877 2.66 -11.86 -61.41
CA PRO A 877 4.09 -12.17 -61.58
C PRO A 877 4.59 -13.33 -60.72
N ARG A 878 3.79 -13.82 -59.77
CA ARG A 878 4.12 -14.98 -58.92
C ARG A 878 3.52 -16.31 -59.41
N ASP A 879 2.75 -16.30 -60.50
CA ASP A 879 2.18 -17.52 -61.06
C ASP A 879 3.12 -18.12 -62.12
N GLY A 880 3.30 -19.44 -62.09
CA GLY A 880 4.11 -20.17 -63.07
C GLY A 880 3.29 -21.15 -63.92
N TRP A 881 3.88 -21.60 -65.03
CA TRP A 881 3.28 -22.60 -65.92
C TRP A 881 3.84 -24.01 -65.62
N ASP A 882 2.98 -24.95 -65.31
CA ASP A 882 3.32 -26.35 -64.98
C ASP A 882 3.52 -27.26 -66.22
N GLY A 883 3.48 -26.69 -67.43
CA GLY A 883 3.63 -27.45 -68.66
C GLY A 883 2.40 -28.25 -69.06
N THR A 884 1.23 -27.96 -68.48
CA THR A 884 -0.05 -28.53 -68.89
C THR A 884 -0.95 -27.49 -69.56
N VAL A 885 -1.90 -27.95 -70.37
CA VAL A 885 -2.99 -27.14 -70.91
C VAL A 885 -4.30 -27.86 -70.62
N GLY A 886 -5.15 -27.25 -69.78
CA GLY A 886 -6.38 -27.89 -69.31
C GLY A 886 -6.13 -29.21 -68.57
N GLY A 887 -5.02 -29.31 -67.81
CA GLY A 887 -4.62 -30.51 -67.08
C GLY A 887 -3.98 -31.61 -67.94
N THR A 888 -3.86 -31.41 -69.26
CA THR A 888 -3.18 -32.35 -70.16
C THR A 888 -1.75 -31.91 -70.40
N PRO A 889 -0.73 -32.80 -70.30
CA PRO A 889 0.67 -32.43 -70.53
C PRO A 889 0.87 -31.85 -71.95
N ALA A 890 1.44 -30.66 -72.04
CA ALA A 890 1.76 -30.02 -73.31
C ALA A 890 2.83 -30.83 -74.07
N PRO A 891 2.80 -30.94 -75.42
CA PRO A 891 3.83 -31.66 -76.17
C PRO A 891 5.25 -31.18 -75.88
N LEU A 892 6.24 -32.07 -75.97
CA LEU A 892 7.65 -31.66 -75.91
C LEU A 892 7.98 -30.73 -77.09
N GLY A 893 8.68 -29.65 -76.80
CA GLY A 893 9.05 -28.68 -77.83
C GLY A 893 9.28 -27.28 -77.30
N VAL A 894 9.48 -26.37 -78.25
CA VAL A 894 9.71 -24.94 -77.98
C VAL A 894 8.38 -24.20 -78.10
N TYR A 895 8.06 -23.45 -77.05
CA TYR A 895 6.93 -22.54 -76.92
C TYR A 895 7.43 -21.11 -76.94
N ALA A 896 6.65 -20.19 -77.49
CA ALA A 896 6.98 -18.77 -77.45
C ALA A 896 6.21 -18.12 -76.30
N TYR A 897 6.84 -17.28 -75.49
CA TYR A 897 6.12 -16.41 -74.57
C TYR A 897 6.19 -14.97 -75.04
N ARG A 898 5.12 -14.24 -74.71
CA ARG A 898 4.97 -12.80 -74.90
C ARG A 898 4.26 -12.25 -73.66
N GLY A 899 4.63 -11.05 -73.25
CA GLY A 899 3.94 -10.36 -72.17
C GLY A 899 4.26 -8.89 -72.16
N HIS A 900 3.69 -8.17 -71.22
CA HIS A 900 4.12 -6.83 -70.87
C HIS A 900 4.09 -6.63 -69.36
N ILE A 901 4.99 -5.77 -68.88
CA ILE A 901 5.11 -5.40 -67.47
C ILE A 901 5.13 -3.88 -67.36
N ILE A 902 4.50 -3.34 -66.32
CA ILE A 902 4.71 -1.97 -65.86
C ILE A 902 5.66 -1.99 -64.65
N GLU A 903 6.75 -1.22 -64.75
CA GLU A 903 7.69 -1.02 -63.63
C GLU A 903 7.04 -0.19 -62.51
N GLY A 904 7.20 -0.61 -61.26
CA GLY A 904 6.58 0.02 -60.08
C GLY A 904 7.06 1.44 -59.73
N VAL A 905 8.26 1.86 -60.17
CA VAL A 905 8.78 3.22 -59.90
C VAL A 905 8.54 4.18 -61.07
N THR A 906 8.99 3.84 -62.27
CA THR A 906 8.94 4.76 -63.42
C THR A 906 7.63 4.64 -64.22
N HIS A 907 6.83 3.61 -63.95
CA HIS A 907 5.71 3.17 -64.78
C HIS A 907 6.10 2.89 -66.25
N ALA A 908 7.39 2.63 -66.51
CA ALA A 908 7.86 2.20 -67.82
C ALA A 908 7.23 0.86 -68.21
N LYS A 909 6.87 0.74 -69.49
CA LYS A 909 6.34 -0.50 -70.06
C LYS A 909 7.46 -1.33 -70.66
N HIS A 910 7.56 -2.58 -70.25
CA HIS A 910 8.53 -3.54 -70.73
C HIS A 910 7.81 -4.64 -71.51
N ASP A 911 8.07 -4.75 -72.81
CA ASP A 911 7.59 -5.88 -73.60
C ASP A 911 8.47 -7.11 -73.36
N LEU A 912 7.84 -8.18 -72.93
CA LEU A 912 8.48 -9.48 -72.72
C LEU A 912 8.31 -10.33 -73.98
N LYS A 913 9.38 -10.98 -74.40
CA LYS A 913 9.31 -12.03 -75.42
C LYS A 913 10.47 -13.00 -75.27
N GLY A 914 10.19 -14.26 -75.52
CA GLY A 914 11.23 -15.28 -75.54
C GLY A 914 10.65 -16.65 -75.89
N HIS A 915 11.40 -17.68 -75.55
CA HIS A 915 11.00 -19.05 -75.78
C HIS A 915 11.25 -19.91 -74.55
N ILE A 916 10.45 -20.95 -74.42
CA ILE A 916 10.47 -21.91 -73.32
C ILE A 916 10.54 -23.29 -73.97
N THR A 917 11.55 -24.07 -73.60
CA THR A 917 11.65 -25.46 -74.01
C THR A 917 11.04 -26.35 -72.93
N VAL A 918 9.95 -27.03 -73.26
CA VAL A 918 9.39 -28.07 -72.39
C VAL A 918 10.14 -29.37 -72.67
N ILE A 919 10.81 -29.88 -71.63
CA ILE A 919 11.60 -31.12 -71.64
C ILE A 919 10.93 -32.12 -70.68
N ARG A 920 11.03 -33.43 -70.91
CA ARG A 920 10.59 -34.45 -69.93
C ARG A 920 11.62 -35.55 -69.84
#